data_AF-A0A7V7MQ79-F1
#
_entry.id   AF-A0A7V7MQ79-F1
#
_cell.length_a   1.000
_cell.length_b   1.000
_cell.length_c   1.000
_cell.angle_alpha   90.00
_cell.angle_beta   90.00
_cell.angle_gamma   90.00
#
_symmetry.space_group_name_H-M   'P 1'
#
loop_
_entity.id
_entity.type
_entity.pdbx_description
1 polymer ?
#
loop_
_entity_poly.entity_id
_entity_poly.type
_entity_poly.pdbx_seq_one_letter_code
_entity_poly.pdbx_strand_id
1 'polypeptide(L)'
;MTRGLLSTLPFRLLSLALLAGPLAAQDLERALENADLKAEAEQWSEARQVLLAALSDQESQEALLAHYGTVRNRLAYWAFRERYPSLGPLELMHGEVVSYKERTGKIKIRYDWTQMSSRERQADFLRVKEVWYYRLPFEDAIKIDIAGTWPADDIEPVAMVMGYQRAEECGWRLVPGFLRESDGPTIRMPMQVRRFGKPFENLAQSVEKLDEPEGKWAYGADFRRGSFTLRRGRKKIGSWKTRYPNLVPGLVGFSTQGLQEVTLEGELKKEALGPALEEKRAALQADFEEEYDFHSELPDWFQELVKASEAKDHLRLPEGAPATVAAEWENLLQAYGEEAFSIDEWIEAHKLKGQALEFYARAVEDARSGRWLKCRENIAEARNRKLDFGPLLALEAEARYFCGERDAALRQLEAALRTWPDDAGYTFARLHGRRSGPEAMAAATSKAMESGGLAPRIMQLETRLRKSLAGPAGAESGVFQGRAVRVLSDGSNQSAANVGEAADTIIPIMAPYLVGFLQPKEPLRILHFETESSLKAFLTGLGLDEEIRGYVPELRTVFYHGEGVPGRHPRLIDAVCRAFMDTCIDVTRAPRWFVEGNAAFFAWSRINDDGALVAQVHHPFCAEMRGNEELFFTQPHQMMQLPPWEENKHAIWVAAEGWLLVHYLRNHPDADRRNLLAGYIQSLLRGQDRRTVYQQSFNEKVGGELPGEMADYRKEMIRKHREQMDS
;
A
#
# COMPACT_ATOMS: atom_id res chain seq x y z
N MET A 1 21.82 -41.43 71.87
CA MET A 1 21.37 -41.91 70.54
C MET A 1 19.95 -41.38 70.40
N THR A 2 19.57 -40.47 69.50
CA THR A 2 20.05 -40.08 68.17
C THR A 2 19.64 -38.63 67.91
N ARG A 3 20.44 -37.95 67.08
CA ARG A 3 20.33 -36.57 66.58
C ARG A 3 19.13 -36.36 65.64
N GLY A 4 18.72 -35.11 65.41
CA GLY A 4 17.95 -34.76 64.19
C GLY A 4 17.28 -33.39 64.09
N LEU A 5 18.08 -32.31 64.08
CA LEU A 5 17.96 -31.06 63.28
C LEU A 5 16.90 -31.01 62.15
N LEU A 6 16.04 -29.96 62.09
CA LEU A 6 16.03 -28.89 61.04
C LEU A 6 14.74 -28.04 60.96
N SER A 7 14.94 -26.72 61.11
CA SER A 7 14.33 -25.57 60.40
C SER A 7 12.89 -25.62 59.87
N THR A 8 12.03 -24.74 60.40
CA THR A 8 10.88 -24.17 59.68
C THR A 8 10.96 -22.63 59.74
N LEU A 9 11.15 -22.00 58.59
CA LEU A 9 10.87 -20.58 58.32
C LEU A 9 9.62 -20.50 57.43
N PRO A 10 8.77 -19.48 57.58
CA PRO A 10 7.44 -19.47 56.98
C PRO A 10 7.49 -18.96 55.54
N PHE A 11 6.99 -19.77 54.61
CA PHE A 11 6.76 -19.41 53.21
C PHE A 11 5.27 -19.62 52.90
N ARG A 12 4.41 -18.64 53.23
CA ARG A 12 3.02 -18.54 52.71
C ARG A 12 2.48 -17.12 52.86
N LEU A 13 2.87 -16.24 51.94
CA LEU A 13 2.13 -15.02 51.58
C LEU A 13 2.43 -14.71 50.10
N LEU A 14 2.01 -15.61 49.20
CA LEU A 14 2.07 -15.43 47.75
C LEU A 14 1.16 -16.46 47.07
N SER A 15 -0.15 -16.37 47.31
CA SER A 15 -1.14 -17.24 46.66
C SER A 15 -2.54 -16.64 46.56
N LEU A 16 -2.68 -15.31 46.50
CA LEU A 16 -3.99 -14.63 46.49
C LEU A 16 -4.12 -13.52 45.43
N ALA A 17 -3.39 -13.62 44.32
CA ALA A 17 -3.49 -12.69 43.17
C ALA A 17 -3.87 -13.40 41.85
N LEU A 18 -4.47 -14.59 41.90
CA LEU A 18 -4.82 -15.40 40.72
C LEU A 18 -6.33 -15.63 40.53
N LEU A 19 -7.18 -14.81 41.16
CA LEU A 19 -8.65 -14.90 41.07
C LEU A 19 -9.35 -13.53 40.87
N ALA A 20 -8.62 -12.48 40.48
CA ALA A 20 -9.20 -11.18 40.12
C ALA A 20 -9.41 -11.09 38.60
N GLY A 21 -10.47 -11.73 38.12
CA GLY A 21 -11.12 -11.45 36.84
C GLY A 21 -12.54 -12.01 36.94
N PRO A 22 -13.59 -11.15 36.96
CA PRO A 22 -14.05 -10.46 35.75
C PRO A 22 -14.62 -9.03 35.96
N LEU A 23 -14.41 -8.37 37.10
CA LEU A 23 -15.06 -7.08 37.41
C LEU A 23 -14.64 -5.97 36.43
N ALA A 24 -13.34 -5.71 36.27
CA ALA A 24 -12.85 -4.66 35.37
C ALA A 24 -13.19 -4.91 33.88
N ALA A 25 -13.21 -6.17 33.42
CA ALA A 25 -13.63 -6.51 32.06
C ALA A 25 -15.13 -6.29 31.85
N GLN A 26 -15.96 -6.66 32.83
CA GLN A 26 -17.40 -6.35 32.82
C GLN A 26 -17.67 -4.84 32.86
N ASP A 27 -16.81 -4.07 33.52
CA ASP A 27 -16.94 -2.63 33.62
C ASP A 27 -16.57 -1.94 32.29
N LEU A 28 -15.54 -2.40 31.57
CA LEU A 28 -15.23 -1.91 30.23
C LEU A 28 -16.30 -2.30 29.19
N GLU A 29 -16.80 -3.54 29.21
CA GLU A 29 -17.88 -3.95 28.30
C GLU A 29 -19.15 -3.11 28.50
N ARG A 30 -19.55 -2.87 29.76
CA ARG A 30 -20.67 -1.97 30.08
C ARG A 30 -20.40 -0.53 29.66
N ALA A 31 -19.18 -0.04 29.83
CA ALA A 31 -18.81 1.29 29.39
C ALA A 31 -18.87 1.42 27.86
N LEU A 32 -18.45 0.38 27.13
CA LEU A 32 -18.56 0.31 25.67
C LEU A 32 -20.02 0.32 25.23
N GLU A 33 -20.89 -0.49 25.84
CA GLU A 33 -22.33 -0.50 25.54
C GLU A 33 -22.98 0.86 25.83
N ASN A 34 -22.66 1.48 26.97
CA ASN A 34 -23.18 2.80 27.33
C ASN A 34 -22.67 3.89 26.38
N ALA A 35 -21.39 3.84 26.00
CA ALA A 35 -20.82 4.77 25.03
C ALA A 35 -21.42 4.58 23.63
N ASP A 36 -21.68 3.34 23.20
CA ASP A 36 -22.38 3.06 21.93
C ASP A 36 -23.81 3.65 21.95
N LEU A 37 -24.58 3.50 23.05
CA LEU A 37 -25.91 4.11 23.19
C LEU A 37 -25.86 5.65 23.09
N LYS A 38 -24.82 6.26 23.65
CA LYS A 38 -24.58 7.71 23.55
C LYS A 38 -24.24 8.13 22.12
N ALA A 39 -23.42 7.35 21.44
CA ALA A 39 -23.06 7.57 20.05
C ALA A 39 -24.27 7.42 19.11
N GLU A 40 -25.14 6.43 19.34
CA GLU A 40 -26.40 6.25 18.60
C GLU A 40 -27.35 7.44 18.76
N ALA A 41 -27.32 8.12 19.90
CA ALA A 41 -28.03 9.36 20.16
C ALA A 41 -27.30 10.62 19.63
N GLU A 42 -26.26 10.45 18.81
CA GLU A 42 -25.39 11.50 18.26
C GLU A 42 -24.65 12.33 19.33
N GLN A 43 -24.54 11.81 20.57
CA GLN A 43 -23.82 12.43 21.68
C GLN A 43 -22.33 12.01 21.66
N TRP A 44 -21.61 12.30 20.58
CA TRP A 44 -20.26 11.80 20.32
C TRP A 44 -19.24 12.12 21.42
N SER A 45 -19.27 13.37 21.94
CA SER A 45 -18.38 13.80 23.02
C SER A 45 -18.65 13.05 24.33
N GLU A 46 -19.93 12.83 24.67
CA GLU A 46 -20.31 12.06 25.86
C GLU A 46 -19.92 10.58 25.73
N ALA A 47 -20.11 9.97 24.55
CA ALA A 47 -19.68 8.60 24.27
C ALA A 47 -18.17 8.43 24.51
N ARG A 48 -17.38 9.36 23.98
CA ARG A 48 -15.92 9.39 24.13
C ARG A 48 -15.51 9.57 25.60
N GLN A 49 -16.12 10.48 26.33
CA GLN A 49 -15.85 10.70 27.75
C GLN A 49 -16.19 9.46 28.61
N VAL A 50 -17.31 8.79 28.35
CA VAL A 50 -17.70 7.56 29.08
C VAL A 50 -16.64 6.48 28.90
N LEU A 51 -16.17 6.27 27.67
CA LEU A 51 -15.15 5.26 27.40
C LEU A 51 -13.80 5.64 28.02
N LEU A 52 -13.34 6.88 27.85
CA LEU A 52 -12.08 7.35 28.46
C LEU A 52 -12.11 7.27 30.00
N ALA A 53 -13.25 7.57 30.62
CA ALA A 53 -13.43 7.43 32.06
C ALA A 53 -13.33 5.97 32.53
N ALA A 54 -13.84 5.00 31.76
CA ALA A 54 -13.69 3.59 32.09
C ALA A 54 -12.24 3.07 31.95
N LEU A 55 -11.41 3.79 31.20
CA LEU A 55 -10.01 3.46 30.98
C LEU A 55 -9.07 4.12 32.00
N SER A 56 -9.55 5.10 32.79
CA SER A 56 -8.68 5.91 33.67
C SER A 56 -7.92 5.08 34.69
N ASP A 57 -8.50 3.97 35.14
CA ASP A 57 -7.95 3.13 36.19
C ASP A 57 -7.02 2.05 35.62
N GLN A 58 -5.89 1.80 36.29
CA GLN A 58 -4.92 0.79 35.88
C GLN A 58 -5.52 -0.64 35.93
N GLU A 59 -6.57 -0.88 36.71
CA GLU A 59 -7.29 -2.15 36.73
C GLU A 59 -7.93 -2.48 35.36
N SER A 60 -8.18 -1.48 34.53
CA SER A 60 -8.68 -1.65 33.15
C SER A 60 -7.59 -2.03 32.15
N GLN A 61 -6.32 -2.17 32.56
CA GLN A 61 -5.20 -2.46 31.66
C GLN A 61 -5.42 -3.73 30.83
N GLU A 62 -5.72 -4.86 31.48
CA GLU A 62 -5.92 -6.13 30.76
C GLU A 62 -7.11 -6.05 29.81
N ALA A 63 -8.20 -5.37 30.22
CA ALA A 63 -9.39 -5.18 29.40
C ALA A 63 -9.11 -4.26 28.20
N LEU A 64 -8.37 -3.16 28.36
CA LEU A 64 -7.97 -2.28 27.26
C LEU A 64 -7.14 -3.06 26.24
N LEU A 65 -6.13 -3.82 26.67
CA LEU A 65 -5.27 -4.58 25.77
C LEU A 65 -6.07 -5.65 25.01
N ALA A 66 -6.98 -6.36 25.68
CA ALA A 66 -7.88 -7.34 25.06
C ALA A 66 -8.83 -6.71 24.02
N HIS A 67 -9.22 -5.45 24.19
CA HIS A 67 -10.13 -4.73 23.30
C HIS A 67 -9.46 -3.59 22.51
N TYR A 68 -8.13 -3.60 22.40
CA TYR A 68 -7.34 -2.46 21.94
C TYR A 68 -7.82 -1.88 20.61
N GLY A 69 -7.93 -2.74 19.58
CA GLY A 69 -8.38 -2.32 18.25
C GLY A 69 -9.80 -1.76 18.25
N THR A 70 -10.69 -2.33 19.06
CA THR A 70 -12.08 -1.88 19.18
C THR A 70 -12.18 -0.52 19.86
N VAL A 71 -11.47 -0.33 20.98
CA VAL A 71 -11.41 0.95 21.69
C VAL A 71 -10.82 2.03 20.79
N ARG A 72 -9.71 1.75 20.12
CA ARG A 72 -9.09 2.67 19.16
C ARG A 72 -10.04 3.11 18.08
N ASN A 73 -10.69 2.16 17.40
CA ASN A 73 -11.59 2.47 16.28
C ASN A 73 -12.79 3.29 16.74
N ARG A 74 -13.37 2.99 17.91
CA ARG A 74 -14.48 3.77 18.49
C ARG A 74 -14.05 5.19 18.84
N LEU A 75 -12.96 5.36 19.59
CA LEU A 75 -12.47 6.69 19.97
C LEU A 75 -12.12 7.53 18.74
N ALA A 76 -11.41 6.96 17.75
CA ALA A 76 -11.10 7.64 16.50
C ALA A 76 -12.37 8.07 15.74
N TYR A 77 -13.34 7.15 15.61
CA TYR A 77 -14.59 7.44 14.92
C TYR A 77 -15.41 8.52 15.64
N TRP A 78 -15.54 8.44 16.97
CA TRP A 78 -16.29 9.42 17.73
C TRP A 78 -15.60 10.78 17.76
N ALA A 79 -14.27 10.84 17.86
CA ALA A 79 -13.51 12.08 17.74
C ALA A 79 -13.67 12.72 16.34
N PHE A 80 -13.69 11.89 15.28
CA PHE A 80 -14.01 12.36 13.92
C PHE A 80 -15.42 12.95 13.86
N ARG A 81 -16.43 12.24 14.39
CA ARG A 81 -17.83 12.71 14.40
C ARG A 81 -18.04 13.92 15.31
N GLU A 82 -17.25 14.08 16.37
CA GLU A 82 -17.24 15.27 17.23
C GLU A 82 -16.71 16.50 16.47
N ARG A 83 -15.62 16.33 15.69
CA ARG A 83 -15.04 17.40 14.86
C ARG A 83 -15.89 17.74 13.64
N TYR A 84 -16.56 16.75 13.06
CA TYR A 84 -17.39 16.88 11.85
C TYR A 84 -18.82 16.33 12.11
N PRO A 85 -19.63 17.01 12.94
CA PRO A 85 -20.93 16.49 13.42
C PRO A 85 -21.98 16.35 12.33
N SER A 86 -21.95 17.22 11.32
CA SER A 86 -22.82 17.15 10.15
C SER A 86 -22.05 17.52 8.89
N LEU A 87 -21.96 16.57 7.95
CA LEU A 87 -21.62 16.88 6.56
C LEU A 87 -22.94 17.02 5.80
N GLY A 88 -23.35 18.26 5.59
CA GLY A 88 -24.47 18.60 4.75
C GLY A 88 -24.03 18.96 3.32
N PRO A 89 -25.00 19.32 2.47
CA PRO A 89 -24.72 19.70 1.08
C PRO A 89 -23.93 21.00 0.96
N LEU A 90 -23.94 21.84 2.00
CA LEU A 90 -23.20 23.10 2.04
C LEU A 90 -21.70 22.83 2.11
N GLU A 91 -21.33 21.79 2.85
CA GLU A 91 -19.97 21.36 3.05
C GLU A 91 -19.40 20.72 1.80
N LEU A 92 -20.21 20.26 0.83
CA LEU A 92 -19.70 19.66 -0.42
C LEU A 92 -18.97 20.64 -1.34
N MET A 93 -19.22 21.95 -1.21
CA MET A 93 -18.95 22.92 -2.26
C MET A 93 -18.04 24.04 -1.77
N HIS A 94 -17.17 24.52 -2.64
CA HIS A 94 -16.36 25.71 -2.39
C HIS A 94 -17.10 27.00 -2.79
N GLY A 95 -18.16 26.87 -3.59
CA GLY A 95 -19.05 27.98 -3.92
C GLY A 95 -19.87 28.46 -2.73
N GLU A 96 -20.20 29.73 -2.72
CA GLU A 96 -21.13 30.30 -1.75
C GLU A 96 -22.54 29.80 -2.01
N VAL A 97 -23.07 28.99 -1.09
CA VAL A 97 -24.47 28.55 -1.17
C VAL A 97 -25.39 29.67 -0.72
N VAL A 98 -25.92 30.42 -1.69
CA VAL A 98 -26.85 31.53 -1.48
C VAL A 98 -28.16 31.07 -0.85
N SER A 99 -28.64 29.86 -1.20
CA SER A 99 -29.81 29.26 -0.55
C SER A 99 -29.86 27.75 -0.75
N TYR A 100 -30.29 27.00 0.27
CA TYR A 100 -30.56 25.57 0.19
C TYR A 100 -31.87 25.21 0.90
N LYS A 101 -32.70 24.37 0.25
CA LYS A 101 -33.97 23.88 0.80
C LYS A 101 -33.97 22.36 0.84
N GLU A 102 -33.53 21.81 1.96
CA GLU A 102 -33.31 20.38 2.22
C GLU A 102 -34.46 19.48 1.73
N ARG A 103 -35.70 19.75 2.14
CA ARG A 103 -36.88 18.95 1.74
C ARG A 103 -37.02 18.80 0.21
N THR A 104 -36.72 19.87 -0.52
CA THR A 104 -36.90 19.95 -1.98
C THR A 104 -35.59 19.76 -2.75
N GLY A 105 -34.43 19.65 -2.10
CA GLY A 105 -33.13 19.61 -2.78
C GLY A 105 -32.79 20.87 -3.60
N LYS A 106 -33.58 21.94 -3.50
CA LYS A 106 -33.37 23.17 -4.27
C LYS A 106 -32.20 23.93 -3.72
N ILE A 107 -31.23 24.21 -4.58
CA ILE A 107 -30.02 24.91 -4.23
C ILE A 107 -29.79 26.09 -5.17
N LYS A 108 -29.15 27.12 -4.65
CA LYS A 108 -28.56 28.20 -5.41
C LYS A 108 -27.13 28.40 -4.93
N ILE A 109 -26.17 28.27 -5.82
CA ILE A 109 -24.73 28.33 -5.52
C ILE A 109 -24.13 29.41 -6.41
N ARG A 110 -23.28 30.25 -5.82
CA ARG A 110 -22.52 31.29 -6.50
C ARG A 110 -21.04 31.01 -6.37
N TYR A 111 -20.32 31.11 -7.47
CA TYR A 111 -18.88 30.93 -7.54
C TYR A 111 -18.24 32.21 -8.06
N ASP A 112 -17.31 32.78 -7.29
CA ASP A 112 -16.35 33.76 -7.80
C ASP A 112 -15.19 32.99 -8.43
N TRP A 113 -15.27 32.80 -9.74
CA TRP A 113 -14.32 32.00 -10.49
C TRP A 113 -12.89 32.55 -10.38
N THR A 114 -12.74 33.86 -10.24
CA THR A 114 -11.42 34.51 -10.16
C THR A 114 -10.71 34.27 -8.83
N GLN A 115 -11.46 34.08 -7.75
CA GLN A 115 -10.92 33.82 -6.41
C GLN A 115 -10.67 32.32 -6.14
N MET A 116 -11.29 31.43 -6.92
CA MET A 116 -11.06 29.99 -6.78
C MET A 116 -9.69 29.57 -7.31
N SER A 117 -8.97 28.81 -6.50
CA SER A 117 -7.78 28.06 -6.92
C SER A 117 -8.12 26.94 -7.91
N SER A 118 -7.11 26.46 -8.64
CA SER A 118 -7.29 25.32 -9.56
C SER A 118 -7.82 24.07 -8.87
N ARG A 119 -7.40 23.81 -7.61
CA ARG A 119 -7.85 22.66 -6.83
C ARG A 119 -9.33 22.76 -6.48
N GLU A 120 -9.79 23.93 -6.03
CA GLU A 120 -11.21 24.17 -5.70
C GLU A 120 -12.11 24.06 -6.93
N ARG A 121 -11.64 24.56 -8.09
CA ARG A 121 -12.38 24.40 -9.36
C ARG A 121 -12.53 22.92 -9.74
N GLN A 122 -11.46 22.13 -9.61
CA GLN A 122 -11.51 20.69 -9.91
C GLN A 122 -12.32 19.89 -8.88
N ALA A 123 -12.40 20.38 -7.64
CA ALA A 123 -13.20 19.79 -6.58
C ALA A 123 -14.71 19.94 -6.84
N ASP A 124 -15.16 21.09 -7.35
CA ASP A 124 -16.60 21.32 -7.61
C ASP A 124 -17.03 21.01 -9.06
N PHE A 125 -16.08 21.03 -10.00
CA PHE A 125 -16.33 20.88 -11.43
C PHE A 125 -15.46 19.79 -12.07
N LEU A 126 -16.06 18.99 -12.95
CA LEU A 126 -15.40 18.06 -13.87
C LEU A 126 -15.04 18.77 -15.16
N ARG A 127 -13.76 18.77 -15.52
CA ARG A 127 -13.33 19.23 -16.85
C ARG A 127 -13.37 18.07 -17.83
N VAL A 128 -14.25 18.16 -18.83
CA VAL A 128 -14.30 17.21 -19.95
C VAL A 128 -14.06 17.98 -21.24
N LYS A 129 -12.88 17.78 -21.84
CA LYS A 129 -12.38 18.62 -22.95
C LYS A 129 -12.35 20.09 -22.48
N GLU A 130 -13.02 20.99 -23.21
CA GLU A 130 -13.09 22.42 -22.89
C GLU A 130 -14.31 22.84 -22.07
N VAL A 131 -15.09 21.89 -21.54
CA VAL A 131 -16.30 22.19 -20.77
C VAL A 131 -16.08 21.84 -19.30
N TRP A 132 -16.42 22.79 -18.43
CA TRP A 132 -16.50 22.59 -16.98
C TRP A 132 -17.93 22.22 -16.61
N TYR A 133 -18.12 21.00 -16.10
CA TYR A 133 -19.41 20.49 -15.63
C TYR A 133 -19.43 20.48 -14.11
N TYR A 134 -20.45 21.06 -13.52
CA TYR A 134 -20.71 20.90 -12.11
C TYR A 134 -20.94 19.42 -11.77
N ARG A 135 -20.29 18.94 -10.70
CA ARG A 135 -20.22 17.49 -10.37
C ARG A 135 -21.57 16.87 -10.02
N LEU A 136 -22.49 17.64 -9.43
CA LEU A 136 -23.79 17.11 -9.01
C LEU A 136 -24.85 17.32 -10.10
N PRO A 137 -25.59 16.27 -10.49
CA PRO A 137 -26.64 16.40 -11.48
C PRO A 137 -27.89 17.08 -10.89
N PHE A 138 -28.58 17.82 -11.75
CA PHE A 138 -29.88 18.43 -11.45
C PHE A 138 -31.02 17.63 -12.09
N GLU A 139 -32.19 17.61 -11.44
CA GLU A 139 -33.37 16.88 -11.92
C GLU A 139 -34.42 17.78 -12.59
N ASP A 140 -34.61 19.00 -12.09
CA ASP A 140 -35.59 19.92 -12.67
C ASP A 140 -35.22 21.39 -12.41
N ALA A 141 -35.87 22.28 -13.15
CA ALA A 141 -35.83 23.73 -13.01
C ALA A 141 -34.41 24.33 -13.00
N ILE A 142 -33.55 23.79 -13.86
CA ILE A 142 -32.14 24.14 -13.99
C ILE A 142 -31.99 25.58 -14.49
N LYS A 143 -31.10 26.33 -13.85
CA LYS A 143 -30.67 27.65 -14.27
C LYS A 143 -29.17 27.81 -14.04
N ILE A 144 -28.49 28.34 -15.03
CA ILE A 144 -27.09 28.74 -14.97
C ILE A 144 -26.98 30.18 -15.44
N ASP A 145 -26.38 31.03 -14.63
CA ASP A 145 -26.00 32.38 -15.00
C ASP A 145 -24.47 32.46 -14.96
N ILE A 146 -23.85 32.99 -16.00
CA ILE A 146 -22.41 33.20 -16.11
C ILE A 146 -22.10 34.63 -16.49
N ALA A 147 -21.07 35.19 -15.88
CA ALA A 147 -20.59 36.54 -16.17
C ALA A 147 -19.07 36.59 -16.27
N GLY A 148 -18.55 37.48 -17.09
CA GLY A 148 -17.12 37.61 -17.32
C GLY A 148 -16.76 38.78 -18.22
N THR A 149 -15.53 38.75 -18.72
CA THR A 149 -14.97 39.75 -19.63
C THR A 149 -14.39 39.10 -20.86
N TRP A 150 -14.60 39.69 -22.03
CA TRP A 150 -13.98 39.20 -23.26
C TRP A 150 -12.47 39.44 -23.23
N PRO A 151 -11.63 38.43 -23.55
CA PRO A 151 -10.22 38.65 -23.83
C PRO A 151 -10.05 39.55 -25.06
N ALA A 152 -9.02 40.40 -25.09
CA ALA A 152 -8.79 41.33 -26.20
C ALA A 152 -8.39 40.64 -27.50
N ASP A 153 -7.61 39.55 -27.40
CA ASP A 153 -6.91 38.96 -28.54
C ASP A 153 -7.41 37.55 -28.94
N ASP A 154 -8.25 36.90 -28.12
CA ASP A 154 -8.70 35.51 -28.33
C ASP A 154 -10.15 35.30 -27.85
N ILE A 155 -11.12 35.63 -28.71
CA ILE A 155 -12.55 35.59 -28.38
C ILE A 155 -13.13 34.21 -28.73
N GLU A 156 -13.38 33.39 -27.72
CA GLU A 156 -14.09 32.11 -27.85
C GLU A 156 -15.60 32.22 -27.59
N PRO A 157 -16.47 31.43 -28.24
CA PRO A 157 -17.90 31.47 -27.97
C PRO A 157 -18.23 31.00 -26.54
N VAL A 158 -19.00 31.81 -25.81
CA VAL A 158 -19.65 31.37 -24.57
C VAL A 158 -20.65 30.25 -24.88
N ALA A 159 -20.48 29.09 -24.26
CA ALA A 159 -21.44 28.00 -24.31
C ALA A 159 -21.85 27.58 -22.91
N MET A 160 -23.15 27.39 -22.70
CA MET A 160 -23.70 26.74 -21.52
C MET A 160 -24.14 25.33 -21.91
N VAL A 161 -23.99 24.38 -21.00
CA VAL A 161 -24.41 23.00 -21.21
C VAL A 161 -25.37 22.59 -20.10
N MET A 162 -26.45 21.90 -20.48
CA MET A 162 -27.44 21.36 -19.55
C MET A 162 -27.72 19.89 -19.88
N GLY A 163 -28.02 19.10 -18.85
CA GLY A 163 -28.40 17.70 -19.02
C GLY A 163 -27.31 16.83 -19.61
N TYR A 164 -26.04 17.12 -19.30
CA TYR A 164 -24.95 16.28 -19.78
C TYR A 164 -24.95 14.93 -19.06
N GLN A 165 -24.92 13.86 -19.83
CA GLN A 165 -24.85 12.48 -19.36
C GLN A 165 -23.53 11.87 -19.83
N ARG A 166 -22.65 11.54 -18.87
CA ARG A 166 -21.29 11.06 -19.14
C ARG A 166 -21.27 9.75 -19.92
N ALA A 167 -22.11 8.78 -19.53
CA ALA A 167 -22.15 7.45 -20.14
C ALA A 167 -22.49 7.46 -21.65
N GLU A 168 -23.30 8.41 -22.09
CA GLU A 168 -23.74 8.53 -23.48
C GLU A 168 -23.04 9.66 -24.25
N GLU A 169 -22.18 10.44 -23.55
CA GLU A 169 -21.63 11.71 -24.01
C GLU A 169 -22.67 12.63 -24.69
N CYS A 170 -23.88 12.70 -24.13
CA CYS A 170 -25.01 13.43 -24.70
C CYS A 170 -25.44 14.59 -23.80
N GLY A 171 -26.12 15.60 -24.35
CA GLY A 171 -26.58 16.76 -23.59
C GLY A 171 -27.03 17.93 -24.46
N TRP A 172 -27.34 19.07 -23.85
CA TRP A 172 -27.82 20.27 -24.52
C TRP A 172 -26.80 21.39 -24.47
N ARG A 173 -26.34 21.85 -25.63
CA ARG A 173 -25.46 23.02 -25.75
C ARG A 173 -26.28 24.24 -26.14
N LEU A 174 -26.21 25.27 -25.32
CA LEU A 174 -26.86 26.55 -25.52
C LEU A 174 -25.80 27.61 -25.80
N VAL A 175 -25.89 28.23 -26.97
CA VAL A 175 -24.96 29.29 -27.41
C VAL A 175 -25.78 30.55 -27.68
N PRO A 176 -25.52 31.67 -26.96
CA PRO A 176 -26.28 32.91 -27.13
C PRO A 176 -26.01 33.62 -28.47
N GLY A 177 -24.99 33.18 -29.23
CA GLY A 177 -24.64 33.65 -30.57
C GLY A 177 -23.76 34.90 -30.58
N PHE A 178 -22.84 34.98 -31.55
CA PHE A 178 -21.91 36.10 -31.78
C PHE A 178 -21.69 36.32 -33.29
N LEU A 179 -21.33 37.55 -33.69
CA LEU A 179 -21.10 37.97 -35.08
C LEU A 179 -19.82 38.79 -35.19
N ARG A 180 -18.99 38.54 -36.21
CA ARG A 180 -18.09 39.54 -36.83
C ARG A 180 -17.81 39.09 -38.29
N GLU A 181 -17.46 39.99 -39.22
CA GLU A 181 -17.26 39.65 -40.64
C GLU A 181 -16.03 40.30 -41.32
N SER A 182 -15.54 39.52 -42.29
CA SER A 182 -14.60 39.62 -43.43
C SER A 182 -13.15 40.10 -43.34
N ASP A 183 -12.70 40.92 -42.39
CA ASP A 183 -11.30 41.43 -42.46
C ASP A 183 -10.37 40.87 -41.35
N GLY A 184 -10.76 39.74 -40.73
CA GLY A 184 -10.00 39.07 -39.66
C GLY A 184 -10.75 37.86 -39.07
N PRO A 185 -10.13 37.05 -38.18
CA PRO A 185 -10.65 35.75 -37.75
C PRO A 185 -11.97 35.95 -37.01
N THR A 186 -13.06 35.49 -37.62
CA THR A 186 -14.41 35.81 -37.13
C THR A 186 -15.36 34.64 -37.14
N ILE A 187 -15.93 34.37 -35.96
CA ILE A 187 -16.90 33.28 -35.72
C ILE A 187 -18.31 33.87 -35.75
N ARG A 188 -19.14 33.42 -36.69
CA ARG A 188 -20.61 33.55 -36.65
C ARG A 188 -21.20 32.24 -36.10
N MET A 189 -21.82 32.29 -34.92
CA MET A 189 -22.71 31.22 -34.47
C MET A 189 -24.12 31.80 -34.27
N PRO A 190 -25.16 31.30 -34.96
CA PRO A 190 -26.52 31.69 -34.63
C PRO A 190 -26.83 31.27 -33.20
N MET A 191 -27.72 32.00 -32.54
CA MET A 191 -28.26 31.57 -31.26
C MET A 191 -28.89 30.18 -31.45
N GLN A 192 -28.32 29.19 -30.76
CA GLN A 192 -28.68 27.79 -30.96
C GLN A 192 -28.82 27.08 -29.63
N VAL A 193 -29.86 26.26 -29.54
CA VAL A 193 -30.00 25.24 -28.50
C VAL A 193 -29.96 23.90 -29.20
N ARG A 194 -28.83 23.20 -29.06
CA ARG A 194 -28.53 21.98 -29.81
C ARG A 194 -28.30 20.83 -28.85
N ARG A 195 -29.07 19.75 -29.00
CA ARG A 195 -28.77 18.48 -28.36
C ARG A 195 -27.66 17.76 -29.14
N PHE A 196 -26.60 17.38 -28.45
CA PHE A 196 -25.57 16.48 -28.97
C PHE A 196 -25.79 15.06 -28.42
N GLY A 197 -25.33 14.05 -29.15
CA GLY A 197 -25.69 12.65 -28.93
C GLY A 197 -27.04 12.26 -29.55
N LYS A 198 -27.57 11.07 -29.21
CA LYS A 198 -28.82 10.52 -29.78
C LYS A 198 -29.97 10.64 -28.77
N PRO A 199 -31.18 11.11 -29.15
CA PRO A 199 -31.56 11.69 -30.44
C PRO A 199 -30.98 13.10 -30.67
N PHE A 200 -30.69 13.46 -31.92
CA PHE A 200 -30.24 14.80 -32.26
C PHE A 200 -31.44 15.76 -32.37
N GLU A 201 -31.34 16.95 -31.80
CA GLU A 201 -32.33 18.02 -31.96
C GLU A 201 -31.61 19.37 -32.04
N ASN A 202 -31.98 20.21 -33.01
CA ASN A 202 -31.43 21.55 -33.17
C ASN A 202 -32.57 22.57 -33.15
N LEU A 203 -32.57 23.43 -32.15
CA LEU A 203 -33.54 24.50 -31.94
C LEU A 203 -32.81 25.82 -32.17
N ALA A 204 -32.74 26.25 -33.43
CA ALA A 204 -32.11 27.50 -33.84
C ALA A 204 -33.14 28.63 -34.03
N GLN A 205 -32.74 29.88 -33.81
CA GLN A 205 -33.54 31.07 -34.10
C GLN A 205 -32.84 31.97 -35.14
N SER A 206 -33.62 32.78 -35.86
CA SER A 206 -33.14 33.83 -36.79
C SER A 206 -32.17 34.82 -36.12
N VAL A 207 -31.19 35.29 -36.89
CA VAL A 207 -29.96 36.02 -36.49
C VAL A 207 -30.18 37.53 -36.34
N GLU A 208 -31.41 38.01 -36.20
CA GLU A 208 -31.73 39.39 -36.55
C GLU A 208 -31.15 40.49 -35.64
N LYS A 209 -30.62 40.19 -34.44
CA LYS A 209 -29.89 41.17 -33.60
C LYS A 209 -28.87 40.48 -32.68
N LEU A 210 -27.58 40.58 -33.01
CA LEU A 210 -26.45 40.17 -32.16
C LEU A 210 -25.60 41.41 -31.86
N ASP A 211 -25.17 41.63 -30.61
CA ASP A 211 -24.25 42.72 -30.27
C ASP A 211 -22.80 42.20 -30.20
N GLU A 212 -21.84 43.06 -30.53
CA GLU A 212 -20.42 42.72 -30.58
C GLU A 212 -19.85 42.31 -29.19
N PRO A 213 -18.93 41.33 -29.15
CA PRO A 213 -18.28 40.89 -27.91
C PRO A 213 -17.22 41.91 -27.46
N GLU A 214 -17.65 43.00 -26.80
CA GLU A 214 -16.75 43.93 -26.11
C GLU A 214 -17.07 44.03 -24.61
N GLY A 215 -16.02 44.16 -23.80
CA GLY A 215 -16.14 44.44 -22.37
C GLY A 215 -16.75 43.30 -21.54
N LYS A 216 -17.59 43.68 -20.56
CA LYS A 216 -18.24 42.73 -19.64
C LYS A 216 -19.46 42.08 -20.28
N TRP A 217 -19.59 40.77 -20.10
CA TRP A 217 -20.73 40.00 -20.57
C TRP A 217 -21.40 39.26 -19.41
N ALA A 218 -22.70 39.00 -19.57
CA ALA A 218 -23.50 38.22 -18.62
C ALA A 218 -24.60 37.49 -19.38
N TYR A 219 -24.56 36.16 -19.35
CA TYR A 219 -25.51 35.28 -20.00
C TYR A 219 -26.18 34.36 -18.99
N GLY A 220 -27.45 34.05 -19.22
CA GLY A 220 -28.20 33.12 -18.41
C GLY A 220 -28.95 32.13 -19.30
N ALA A 221 -28.99 30.88 -18.87
CA ALA A 221 -29.83 29.85 -19.45
C ALA A 221 -30.71 29.25 -18.36
N ASP A 222 -31.99 29.07 -18.64
CA ASP A 222 -32.90 28.35 -17.76
C ASP A 222 -33.72 27.31 -18.53
N PHE A 223 -33.93 26.15 -17.93
CA PHE A 223 -34.83 25.11 -18.41
C PHE A 223 -35.96 24.91 -17.41
N ARG A 224 -37.19 25.20 -17.83
CA ARG A 224 -38.39 25.02 -17.01
C ARG A 224 -39.56 24.56 -17.89
N ARG A 225 -40.33 23.59 -17.42
CA ARG A 225 -41.55 23.09 -18.09
C ARG A 225 -41.32 22.74 -19.57
N GLY A 226 -40.22 22.04 -19.85
CA GLY A 226 -39.88 21.57 -21.20
C GLY A 226 -39.40 22.66 -22.17
N SER A 227 -39.08 23.86 -21.66
CA SER A 227 -38.62 24.97 -22.49
C SER A 227 -37.30 25.52 -21.98
N PHE A 228 -36.35 25.69 -22.90
CA PHE A 228 -35.14 26.47 -22.70
C PHE A 228 -35.45 27.94 -22.87
N THR A 229 -34.83 28.78 -22.05
CA THR A 229 -34.84 30.24 -22.17
C THR A 229 -33.41 30.74 -22.06
N LEU A 230 -32.98 31.54 -23.03
CA LEU A 230 -31.69 32.22 -23.00
C LEU A 230 -31.89 33.70 -22.67
N ARG A 231 -30.98 34.24 -21.87
CA ARG A 231 -30.99 35.62 -21.37
C ARG A 231 -29.61 36.25 -21.53
N ARG A 232 -29.61 37.56 -21.75
CA ARG A 232 -28.45 38.44 -21.62
C ARG A 232 -28.74 39.41 -20.48
N GLY A 233 -27.99 39.30 -19.39
CA GLY A 233 -28.35 39.92 -18.12
C GLY A 233 -29.80 39.59 -17.74
N ARG A 234 -30.66 40.61 -17.64
CA ARG A 234 -32.10 40.43 -17.34
C ARG A 234 -32.99 40.26 -18.58
N LYS A 235 -32.48 40.51 -19.78
CA LYS A 235 -33.28 40.51 -21.03
C LYS A 235 -33.34 39.11 -21.63
N LYS A 236 -34.55 38.60 -21.89
CA LYS A 236 -34.76 37.37 -22.64
C LYS A 236 -34.39 37.56 -24.11
N ILE A 237 -33.53 36.70 -24.63
CA ILE A 237 -33.06 36.77 -26.03
C ILE A 237 -33.61 35.63 -26.90
N GLY A 238 -33.99 34.50 -26.31
CA GLY A 238 -34.67 33.43 -27.03
C GLY A 238 -35.33 32.41 -26.11
N SER A 239 -36.22 31.59 -26.68
CA SER A 239 -36.84 30.48 -25.96
C SER A 239 -37.34 29.41 -26.91
N TRP A 240 -37.11 28.16 -26.54
CA TRP A 240 -37.37 27.00 -27.37
C TRP A 240 -37.97 25.89 -26.55
N LYS A 241 -38.98 25.22 -27.10
CA LYS A 241 -39.58 24.04 -26.51
C LYS A 241 -38.93 22.81 -27.12
N THR A 242 -38.40 21.90 -26.29
CA THR A 242 -37.82 20.64 -26.76
C THR A 242 -38.88 19.54 -26.83
N ARG A 243 -38.68 18.58 -27.73
CA ARG A 243 -39.45 17.33 -27.77
C ARG A 243 -38.98 16.31 -26.72
N TYR A 244 -37.83 16.54 -26.09
CA TYR A 244 -37.19 15.62 -25.15
C TYR A 244 -36.95 16.27 -23.78
N PRO A 245 -37.99 16.75 -23.09
CA PRO A 245 -37.84 17.42 -21.79
C PRO A 245 -37.27 16.50 -20.71
N ASN A 246 -37.49 15.19 -20.83
CA ASN A 246 -36.96 14.16 -19.95
C ASN A 246 -35.46 13.87 -20.14
N LEU A 247 -34.82 14.45 -21.17
CA LEU A 247 -33.38 14.30 -21.45
C LEU A 247 -32.59 15.57 -21.10
N VAL A 248 -33.16 16.46 -20.28
CA VAL A 248 -32.51 17.66 -19.73
C VAL A 248 -32.00 17.50 -18.30
N PRO A 249 -32.54 16.60 -17.44
CA PRO A 249 -31.89 16.23 -16.19
C PRO A 249 -30.45 15.73 -16.42
N GLY A 250 -29.51 16.15 -15.57
CA GLY A 250 -28.10 15.76 -15.68
C GLY A 250 -27.13 16.86 -15.22
N LEU A 251 -25.88 16.76 -15.65
CA LEU A 251 -24.84 17.72 -15.28
C LEU A 251 -25.03 19.05 -16.03
N VAL A 252 -24.66 20.14 -15.37
CA VAL A 252 -24.76 21.51 -15.90
C VAL A 252 -23.36 22.07 -15.99
N GLY A 253 -23.04 22.76 -17.07
CA GLY A 253 -21.69 23.23 -17.29
C GLY A 253 -21.59 24.43 -18.21
N PHE A 254 -20.37 24.84 -18.47
CA PHE A 254 -20.06 25.96 -19.34
C PHE A 254 -18.69 25.79 -19.99
N SER A 255 -18.48 26.53 -21.08
CA SER A 255 -17.22 26.65 -21.80
C SER A 255 -17.10 28.09 -22.26
N THR A 256 -16.10 28.80 -21.73
CA THR A 256 -15.82 30.20 -22.06
C THR A 256 -14.47 30.60 -21.50
N GLN A 257 -13.79 31.52 -22.17
CA GLN A 257 -12.67 32.26 -21.60
C GLN A 257 -13.17 33.48 -20.80
N GLY A 258 -12.33 34.00 -19.90
CA GLY A 258 -12.62 35.24 -19.16
C GLY A 258 -13.79 35.17 -18.18
N LEU A 259 -14.20 33.97 -17.74
CA LEU A 259 -15.23 33.77 -16.73
C LEU A 259 -14.81 34.42 -15.40
N GLN A 260 -15.73 35.19 -14.81
CA GLN A 260 -15.55 35.81 -13.50
C GLN A 260 -16.49 35.22 -12.46
N GLU A 261 -17.75 34.96 -12.82
CA GLU A 261 -18.76 34.47 -11.89
C GLU A 261 -19.64 33.41 -12.57
N VAL A 262 -19.95 32.34 -11.84
CA VAL A 262 -20.98 31.37 -12.23
C VAL A 262 -21.98 31.17 -11.10
N THR A 263 -23.26 31.24 -11.40
CA THR A 263 -24.35 30.93 -10.49
C THR A 263 -25.14 29.75 -11.03
N LEU A 264 -25.33 28.73 -10.21
CA LEU A 264 -26.15 27.56 -10.52
C LEU A 264 -27.38 27.56 -9.60
N GLU A 265 -28.56 27.31 -10.16
CA GLU A 265 -29.82 27.22 -9.42
C GLU A 265 -30.64 26.06 -9.97
N GLY A 266 -31.18 25.21 -9.10
CA GLY A 266 -32.02 24.10 -9.52
C GLY A 266 -32.27 23.10 -8.40
N GLU A 267 -32.93 22.00 -8.73
CA GLU A 267 -33.16 20.87 -7.83
C GLU A 267 -32.08 19.80 -8.03
N LEU A 268 -31.25 19.55 -7.01
CA LEU A 268 -30.22 18.51 -7.06
C LEU A 268 -30.86 17.12 -7.01
N LYS A 269 -30.28 16.19 -7.76
CA LYS A 269 -30.67 14.79 -7.73
C LYS A 269 -30.33 14.17 -6.37
N LYS A 270 -31.37 13.77 -5.62
CA LYS A 270 -31.20 13.24 -4.25
C LYS A 270 -30.34 11.99 -4.22
N GLU A 271 -30.45 11.09 -5.20
CA GLU A 271 -29.63 9.87 -5.22
C GLU A 271 -28.15 10.14 -5.50
N ALA A 272 -27.80 11.30 -6.06
CA ALA A 272 -26.41 11.69 -6.31
C ALA A 272 -25.76 12.39 -5.09
N LEU A 273 -26.58 12.96 -4.21
CA LEU A 273 -26.12 13.70 -3.04
C LEU A 273 -25.53 12.79 -1.96
N GLY A 274 -26.18 11.65 -1.69
CA GLY A 274 -25.71 10.66 -0.70
C GLY A 274 -24.29 10.17 -1.00
N PRO A 275 -24.02 9.61 -2.19
CA PRO A 275 -22.68 9.16 -2.58
C PRO A 275 -21.61 10.27 -2.49
N ALA A 276 -21.94 11.50 -2.91
CA ALA A 276 -21.00 12.62 -2.83
C ALA A 276 -20.67 13.03 -1.38
N LEU A 277 -21.66 12.97 -0.48
CA LEU A 277 -21.44 13.21 0.95
C LEU A 277 -20.58 12.12 1.58
N GLU A 278 -20.80 10.86 1.21
CA GLU A 278 -19.96 9.76 1.69
C GLU A 278 -18.53 9.86 1.14
N GLU A 279 -18.34 10.24 -0.13
CA GLU A 279 -17.02 10.47 -0.71
C GLU A 279 -16.27 11.59 0.04
N LYS A 280 -16.94 12.72 0.30
CA LYS A 280 -16.35 13.81 1.08
C LYS A 280 -16.07 13.41 2.53
N ARG A 281 -16.97 12.64 3.16
CA ARG A 281 -16.77 12.13 4.51
C ARG A 281 -15.56 11.20 4.57
N ALA A 282 -15.43 10.29 3.62
CA ALA A 282 -14.29 9.39 3.53
C ALA A 282 -12.97 10.16 3.36
N ALA A 283 -12.96 11.21 2.53
CA ALA A 283 -11.79 12.08 2.37
C ALA A 283 -11.43 12.81 3.69
N LEU A 284 -12.40 13.43 4.34
CA LEU A 284 -12.17 14.11 5.63
C LEU A 284 -11.79 13.14 6.74
N GLN A 285 -12.32 11.92 6.73
CA GLN A 285 -11.96 10.88 7.68
C GLN A 285 -10.52 10.41 7.43
N ALA A 286 -10.10 10.26 6.18
CA ALA A 286 -8.72 9.92 5.85
C ALA A 286 -7.75 11.01 6.34
N ASP A 287 -8.05 12.28 6.07
CA ASP A 287 -7.25 13.42 6.56
C ASP A 287 -7.22 13.45 8.10
N PHE A 288 -8.36 13.19 8.76
CA PHE A 288 -8.44 13.14 10.21
C PHE A 288 -7.64 11.98 10.81
N GLU A 289 -7.69 10.79 10.20
CA GLU A 289 -6.93 9.62 10.67
C GLU A 289 -5.41 9.82 10.61
N GLU A 290 -4.92 10.75 9.78
CA GLU A 290 -3.50 11.14 9.77
C GLU A 290 -3.14 12.09 10.92
N GLU A 291 -4.06 12.94 11.34
CA GLU A 291 -3.88 13.88 12.45
C GLU A 291 -4.15 13.26 13.83
N TYR A 292 -4.99 12.22 13.88
CA TYR A 292 -5.49 11.66 15.12
C TYR A 292 -4.46 10.78 15.85
N ASP A 293 -3.98 11.26 16.99
CA ASP A 293 -3.11 10.48 17.89
C ASP A 293 -3.92 9.79 18.99
N PHE A 294 -4.33 8.55 18.73
CA PHE A 294 -5.00 7.69 19.70
C PHE A 294 -4.25 7.56 21.02
N HIS A 295 -2.92 7.46 20.99
CA HIS A 295 -2.16 7.23 22.22
C HIS A 295 -2.18 8.47 23.10
N SER A 296 -2.20 9.68 22.52
CA SER A 296 -2.30 10.92 23.31
C SER A 296 -3.57 11.04 24.16
N GLU A 297 -4.62 10.28 23.83
CA GLU A 297 -5.88 10.26 24.57
C GLU A 297 -5.89 9.24 25.72
N LEU A 298 -4.96 8.28 25.70
CA LEU A 298 -4.93 7.22 26.68
C LEU A 298 -4.28 7.70 28.00
N PRO A 299 -4.72 7.14 29.15
CA PRO A 299 -4.24 7.56 30.47
C PRO A 299 -2.71 7.41 30.64
N ASP A 300 -2.16 8.12 31.63
CA ASP A 300 -0.73 8.13 31.94
C ASP A 300 -0.14 6.73 32.14
N TRP A 301 -0.88 5.81 32.77
CA TRP A 301 -0.42 4.43 32.97
C TRP A 301 -0.16 3.71 31.64
N PHE A 302 -0.92 4.01 30.59
CA PHE A 302 -0.68 3.43 29.27
C PHE A 302 0.58 4.03 28.63
N GLN A 303 0.82 5.33 28.81
CA GLN A 303 2.06 5.98 28.36
C GLN A 303 3.30 5.36 29.04
N GLU A 304 3.19 5.02 30.32
CA GLU A 304 4.26 4.32 31.04
C GLU A 304 4.52 2.93 30.48
N LEU A 305 3.48 2.19 30.09
CA LEU A 305 3.64 0.90 29.42
C LEU A 305 4.32 1.04 28.05
N VAL A 306 3.90 2.01 27.24
CA VAL A 306 4.54 2.29 25.94
C VAL A 306 6.01 2.64 26.14
N LYS A 307 6.34 3.54 27.06
CA LYS A 307 7.75 3.89 27.40
C LYS A 307 8.55 2.68 27.88
N ALA A 308 7.95 1.81 28.68
CA ALA A 308 8.59 0.58 29.15
C ALA A 308 8.85 -0.42 28.02
N SER A 309 7.97 -0.49 27.02
CA SER A 309 8.16 -1.29 25.82
C SER A 309 9.13 -0.65 24.82
N GLU A 310 9.15 0.67 24.70
CA GLU A 310 10.13 1.44 23.90
C GLU A 310 11.56 1.16 24.34
N ALA A 311 11.81 1.03 25.65
CA ALA A 311 13.12 0.70 26.18
C ALA A 311 13.62 -0.73 25.79
N LYS A 312 12.76 -1.57 25.19
CA LYS A 312 13.09 -2.96 24.83
C LYS A 312 13.42 -3.07 23.34
N ASP A 313 14.62 -2.62 22.99
CA ASP A 313 15.12 -2.72 21.63
C ASP A 313 15.18 -4.15 21.08
N HIS A 314 15.10 -4.25 19.75
CA HIS A 314 15.25 -5.51 19.02
C HIS A 314 16.67 -6.02 19.18
N LEU A 315 16.83 -7.31 19.50
CA LEU A 315 18.15 -7.92 19.69
C LEU A 315 19.00 -7.20 20.75
N ARG A 316 18.36 -6.59 21.76
CA ARG A 316 19.06 -5.99 22.89
C ARG A 316 19.94 -7.00 23.62
N LEU A 317 20.91 -6.48 24.38
CA LEU A 317 21.72 -7.28 25.28
C LEU A 317 20.90 -7.80 26.48
N PRO A 318 21.29 -8.95 27.06
CA PRO A 318 20.74 -9.38 28.34
C PRO A 318 21.13 -8.43 29.46
N GLU A 319 20.28 -8.35 30.49
CA GLU A 319 20.58 -7.56 31.69
C GLU A 319 21.91 -8.00 32.32
N GLY A 320 22.71 -7.01 32.73
CA GLY A 320 24.03 -7.25 33.32
C GLY A 320 25.15 -7.56 32.32
N ALA A 321 24.91 -7.39 31.01
CA ALA A 321 25.98 -7.44 30.01
C ALA A 321 27.09 -6.40 30.34
N PRO A 322 28.38 -6.69 30.07
CA PRO A 322 29.47 -5.77 30.36
C PRO A 322 29.26 -4.41 29.68
N ALA A 323 29.52 -3.32 30.40
CA ALA A 323 29.33 -1.95 29.89
C ALA A 323 30.13 -1.67 28.60
N THR A 324 31.31 -2.28 28.46
CA THR A 324 32.13 -2.20 27.25
C THR A 324 31.41 -2.81 26.04
N VAL A 325 30.73 -3.94 26.24
CA VAL A 325 29.93 -4.60 25.19
C VAL A 325 28.70 -3.77 24.86
N ALA A 326 28.03 -3.21 25.86
CA ALA A 326 26.86 -2.37 25.65
C ALA A 326 27.18 -1.10 24.84
N ALA A 327 28.34 -0.50 25.07
CA ALA A 327 28.79 0.69 24.32
C ALA A 327 29.02 0.42 22.83
N GLU A 328 29.36 -0.82 22.45
CA GLU A 328 29.68 -1.19 21.06
C GLU A 328 28.65 -2.15 20.43
N TRP A 329 27.58 -2.49 21.14
CA TRP A 329 26.56 -3.42 20.65
C TRP A 329 25.85 -2.88 19.41
N GLU A 330 25.54 -1.58 19.42
CA GLU A 330 24.91 -0.93 18.28
C GLU A 330 25.83 -0.98 17.04
N ASN A 331 27.15 -0.88 17.21
CA ASN A 331 28.09 -1.06 16.10
C ASN A 331 27.97 -2.47 15.51
N LEU A 332 27.84 -3.51 16.36
CA LEU A 332 27.56 -4.86 15.87
C LEU A 332 26.23 -4.90 15.11
N LEU A 333 25.17 -4.26 15.60
CA LEU A 333 23.85 -4.21 14.95
C LEU A 333 23.82 -3.37 13.65
N GLN A 334 24.72 -2.38 13.50
CA GLN A 334 24.81 -1.50 12.34
C GLN A 334 25.81 -1.96 11.28
N ALA A 335 26.87 -2.69 11.66
CA ALA A 335 27.97 -3.09 10.75
C ALA A 335 27.58 -4.14 9.68
N TYR A 336 26.29 -4.32 9.40
CA TYR A 336 25.82 -5.24 8.38
C TYR A 336 26.21 -4.67 7.02
N GLY A 337 27.11 -5.37 6.36
CA GLY A 337 27.56 -4.96 5.05
C GLY A 337 28.62 -3.87 5.07
N GLU A 338 29.36 -3.74 6.17
CA GLU A 338 30.63 -3.00 6.16
C GLU A 338 31.80 -3.95 5.92
N GLU A 339 32.80 -3.46 5.20
CA GLU A 339 33.98 -4.22 4.74
C GLU A 339 34.89 -4.68 5.90
N ALA A 340 34.77 -4.07 7.08
CA ALA A 340 35.77 -4.17 8.15
C ALA A 340 35.30 -4.86 9.45
N PHE A 341 34.04 -5.31 9.57
CA PHE A 341 33.57 -5.89 10.83
C PHE A 341 33.89 -7.38 10.95
N SER A 342 34.85 -7.71 11.81
CA SER A 342 35.19 -9.08 12.20
C SER A 342 34.56 -9.43 13.55
N ILE A 343 33.60 -10.35 13.55
CA ILE A 343 32.96 -10.81 14.79
C ILE A 343 33.98 -11.45 15.74
N ASP A 344 35.02 -12.12 15.20
CA ASP A 344 36.06 -12.78 16.00
C ASP A 344 36.94 -11.76 16.71
N GLU A 345 37.35 -10.69 16.02
CA GLU A 345 38.11 -9.59 16.62
C GLU A 345 37.27 -8.84 17.65
N TRP A 346 35.97 -8.62 17.37
CA TRP A 346 35.05 -8.00 18.33
C TRP A 346 34.89 -8.86 19.59
N ILE A 347 34.74 -10.18 19.45
CA ILE A 347 34.67 -11.13 20.58
C ILE A 347 35.97 -11.11 21.40
N GLU A 348 37.13 -11.06 20.73
CA GLU A 348 38.44 -11.03 21.38
C GLU A 348 38.64 -9.71 22.15
N ALA A 349 38.34 -8.57 21.53
CA ALA A 349 38.43 -7.25 22.13
C ALA A 349 37.59 -7.14 23.42
N HIS A 350 36.40 -7.76 23.41
CA HIS A 350 35.48 -7.77 24.55
C HIS A 350 35.68 -8.95 25.51
N LYS A 351 36.67 -9.81 25.27
CA LYS A 351 37.00 -10.98 26.10
C LYS A 351 35.83 -11.94 26.31
N LEU A 352 34.96 -12.10 25.31
CA LEU A 352 33.73 -12.90 25.42
C LEU A 352 33.95 -14.39 25.15
N LYS A 353 35.17 -14.82 24.84
CA LYS A 353 35.49 -16.19 24.44
C LYS A 353 34.98 -17.23 25.45
N GLY A 354 34.18 -18.18 24.96
CA GLY A 354 33.56 -19.26 25.72
C GLY A 354 32.32 -18.86 26.52
N GLN A 355 31.92 -17.59 26.53
CA GLN A 355 30.78 -17.08 27.28
C GLN A 355 29.48 -17.17 26.48
N ALA A 356 28.32 -17.18 27.15
CA ALA A 356 27.02 -17.23 26.45
C ALA A 356 26.82 -16.04 25.50
N LEU A 357 27.37 -14.87 25.86
CA LEU A 357 27.23 -13.65 25.08
C LEU A 357 28.02 -13.67 23.77
N GLU A 358 29.15 -14.40 23.69
CA GLU A 358 29.82 -14.67 22.41
C GLU A 358 28.86 -15.36 21.44
N PHE A 359 28.23 -16.44 21.90
CA PHE A 359 27.37 -17.24 21.03
C PHE A 359 26.11 -16.48 20.63
N TYR A 360 25.58 -15.64 21.51
CA TYR A 360 24.49 -14.73 21.14
C TYR A 360 24.91 -13.74 20.04
N ALA A 361 26.08 -13.10 20.18
CA ALA A 361 26.62 -12.18 19.18
C ALA A 361 26.83 -12.86 17.82
N ARG A 362 27.39 -14.08 17.82
CA ARG A 362 27.54 -14.90 16.59
C ARG A 362 26.19 -15.28 15.99
N ALA A 363 25.20 -15.65 16.81
CA ALA A 363 23.87 -15.96 16.31
C ALA A 363 23.21 -14.76 15.62
N VAL A 364 23.38 -13.55 16.15
CA VAL A 364 22.90 -12.30 15.52
C VAL A 364 23.58 -12.08 14.16
N GLU A 365 24.90 -12.25 14.10
CA GLU A 365 25.70 -12.11 12.88
C GLU A 365 25.33 -13.15 11.80
N ASP A 366 25.13 -14.40 12.21
CA ASP A 366 24.65 -15.48 11.35
C ASP A 366 23.25 -15.23 10.82
N ALA A 367 22.33 -14.80 11.68
CA ALA A 367 20.96 -14.49 11.29
C ALA A 367 20.94 -13.40 10.22
N ARG A 368 21.69 -12.31 10.41
CA ARG A 368 21.82 -11.21 9.44
C ARG A 368 22.39 -11.68 8.11
N SER A 369 23.30 -12.65 8.13
CA SER A 369 23.89 -13.24 6.91
C SER A 369 23.04 -14.35 6.28
N GLY A 370 21.86 -14.65 6.83
CA GLY A 370 20.98 -15.72 6.37
C GLY A 370 21.50 -17.13 6.67
N ARG A 371 22.48 -17.29 7.56
CA ARG A 371 23.09 -18.57 7.95
C ARG A 371 22.31 -19.23 9.08
N TRP A 372 21.05 -19.53 8.82
CA TRP A 372 20.07 -19.94 9.83
C TRP A 372 20.45 -21.21 10.61
N LEU A 373 21.11 -22.18 9.96
CA LEU A 373 21.58 -23.39 10.62
C LEU A 373 22.66 -23.09 11.67
N LYS A 374 23.66 -22.27 11.32
CA LYS A 374 24.72 -21.83 12.25
C LYS A 374 24.17 -20.93 13.35
N CYS A 375 23.22 -20.05 13.01
CA CYS A 375 22.49 -19.25 13.99
C CYS A 375 21.86 -20.15 15.07
N ARG A 376 21.17 -21.23 14.66
CA ARG A 376 20.55 -22.19 15.57
C ARG A 376 21.57 -22.93 16.44
N GLU A 377 22.73 -23.31 15.88
CA GLU A 377 23.83 -23.93 16.63
C GLU A 377 24.38 -22.99 17.70
N ASN A 378 24.63 -21.72 17.34
CA ASN A 378 25.09 -20.69 18.27
C ASN A 378 24.06 -20.38 19.36
N ILE A 379 22.77 -20.34 19.03
CA ILE A 379 21.69 -20.19 20.03
C ILE A 379 21.70 -21.35 21.02
N ALA A 380 21.84 -22.59 20.54
CA ALA A 380 21.92 -23.77 21.41
C ALA A 380 23.11 -23.66 22.39
N GLU A 381 24.27 -23.22 21.90
CA GLU A 381 25.45 -23.00 22.75
C GLU A 381 25.27 -21.87 23.77
N ALA A 382 24.58 -20.78 23.42
CA ALA A 382 24.21 -19.72 24.34
C ALA A 382 23.27 -20.23 25.45
N ARG A 383 22.25 -21.01 25.09
CA ARG A 383 21.31 -21.65 26.03
C ARG A 383 21.99 -22.68 26.93
N ASN A 384 22.91 -23.49 26.40
CA ASN A 384 23.72 -24.43 27.17
C ASN A 384 24.54 -23.71 28.27
N ARG A 385 24.85 -22.43 28.04
CA ARG A 385 25.50 -21.54 29.01
C ARG A 385 24.53 -20.68 29.81
N LYS A 386 23.26 -21.11 29.89
CA LYS A 386 22.19 -20.55 30.72
C LYS A 386 21.75 -19.13 30.34
N LEU A 387 22.00 -18.68 29.10
CA LEU A 387 21.37 -17.46 28.62
C LEU A 387 19.93 -17.77 28.20
N ASP A 388 18.97 -17.12 28.84
CA ASP A 388 17.54 -17.25 28.52
C ASP A 388 16.85 -15.90 28.68
N PHE A 389 16.46 -15.31 27.56
CA PHE A 389 15.78 -14.01 27.51
C PHE A 389 15.06 -13.83 26.16
N GLY A 390 14.10 -12.90 26.11
CA GLY A 390 13.18 -12.72 24.98
C GLY A 390 13.83 -12.66 23.59
N PRO A 391 14.84 -11.81 23.34
CA PRO A 391 15.53 -11.72 22.05
C PRO A 391 16.17 -13.03 21.57
N LEU A 392 16.78 -13.81 22.47
CA LEU A 392 17.35 -15.12 22.10
C LEU A 392 16.25 -16.10 21.68
N LEU A 393 15.11 -16.10 22.39
CA LEU A 393 13.96 -16.93 22.05
C LEU A 393 13.36 -16.53 20.70
N ALA A 394 13.22 -15.24 20.42
CA ALA A 394 12.72 -14.74 19.15
C ALA A 394 13.65 -15.16 17.99
N LEU A 395 14.96 -14.99 18.16
CA LEU A 395 15.96 -15.39 17.17
C LEU A 395 15.98 -16.91 16.92
N GLU A 396 15.79 -17.71 17.98
CA GLU A 396 15.64 -19.16 17.87
C GLU A 396 14.45 -19.56 17.01
N ALA A 397 13.30 -18.92 17.22
CA ALA A 397 12.11 -19.20 16.44
C ALA A 397 12.31 -18.82 14.96
N GLU A 398 12.96 -17.68 14.66
CA GLU A 398 13.33 -17.33 13.27
C GLU A 398 14.23 -18.39 12.65
N ALA A 399 15.31 -18.79 13.32
CA ALA A 399 16.25 -19.79 12.82
C ALA A 399 15.54 -21.14 12.57
N ARG A 400 14.70 -21.59 13.51
CA ARG A 400 13.90 -22.81 13.35
C ARG A 400 12.93 -22.71 12.19
N TYR A 401 12.27 -21.57 12.00
CA TYR A 401 11.36 -21.33 10.89
C TYR A 401 12.08 -21.50 9.54
N PHE A 402 13.24 -20.86 9.36
CA PHE A 402 14.01 -20.94 8.12
C PHE A 402 14.81 -22.24 7.95
N CYS A 403 14.98 -23.04 9.02
CA CYS A 403 15.43 -24.43 8.95
C CYS A 403 14.29 -25.43 8.66
N GLY A 404 13.06 -24.96 8.43
CA GLY A 404 11.92 -25.80 8.03
C GLY A 404 10.98 -26.21 9.16
N GLU A 405 11.29 -25.91 10.43
CA GLU A 405 10.47 -26.21 11.61
C GLU A 405 9.39 -25.14 11.86
N ARG A 406 8.71 -24.70 10.79
CA ARG A 406 7.84 -23.50 10.77
C ARG A 406 6.73 -23.53 11.82
N ASP A 407 5.94 -24.58 11.86
CA ASP A 407 4.80 -24.67 12.79
C ASP A 407 5.27 -24.81 14.25
N ALA A 408 6.44 -25.41 14.49
CA ALA A 408 7.01 -25.50 15.84
C ALA A 408 7.52 -24.13 16.32
N ALA A 409 8.17 -23.37 15.45
CA ALA A 409 8.59 -21.99 15.74
C ALA A 409 7.40 -21.08 16.08
N LEU A 410 6.30 -21.16 15.30
CA LEU A 410 5.10 -20.38 15.57
C LEU A 410 4.45 -20.72 16.91
N ARG A 411 4.33 -22.02 17.25
CA ARG A 411 3.82 -22.44 18.57
C ARG A 411 4.70 -21.99 19.72
N GLN A 412 6.03 -22.01 19.55
CA GLN A 412 6.97 -21.53 20.56
C GLN A 412 6.78 -20.03 20.84
N LEU A 413 6.66 -19.21 19.79
CA LEU A 413 6.43 -17.77 19.92
C LEU A 413 5.08 -17.47 20.55
N GLU A 414 4.02 -18.14 20.10
CA GLU A 414 2.67 -17.97 20.63
C GLU A 414 2.60 -18.28 22.14
N ALA A 415 3.26 -19.34 22.59
CA ALA A 415 3.35 -19.69 24.00
C ALA A 415 4.16 -18.67 24.82
N ALA A 416 5.09 -17.96 24.19
CA ALA A 416 5.96 -16.97 24.83
C ALA A 416 5.36 -15.56 24.86
N LEU A 417 4.24 -15.29 24.19
CA LEU A 417 3.65 -13.94 24.09
C LEU A 417 3.38 -13.30 25.46
N ARG A 418 2.91 -14.06 26.45
CA ARG A 418 2.65 -13.52 27.79
C ARG A 418 3.91 -13.15 28.56
N THR A 419 5.01 -13.87 28.32
CA THR A 419 6.28 -13.66 29.04
C THR A 419 7.13 -12.60 28.35
N TRP A 420 7.13 -12.60 27.01
CA TRP A 420 7.98 -11.74 26.18
C TRP A 420 7.16 -11.08 25.06
N PRO A 421 6.15 -10.27 25.39
CA PRO A 421 5.19 -9.77 24.40
C PRO A 421 5.84 -8.94 23.29
N ASP A 422 6.84 -8.12 23.60
CA ASP A 422 7.52 -7.29 22.60
C ASP A 422 8.44 -8.10 21.67
N ASP A 423 9.20 -9.04 22.23
CA ASP A 423 10.19 -9.83 21.49
C ASP A 423 9.53 -10.96 20.70
N ALA A 424 8.72 -11.77 21.38
CA ALA A 424 7.99 -12.86 20.75
C ALA A 424 6.89 -12.32 19.83
N GLY A 425 6.20 -11.23 20.21
CA GLY A 425 5.06 -10.71 19.48
C GLY A 425 5.39 -10.21 18.07
N TYR A 426 6.43 -9.40 17.93
CA TYR A 426 6.84 -8.91 16.62
C TYR A 426 7.29 -10.04 15.69
N THR A 427 8.12 -10.95 16.19
CA THR A 427 8.58 -12.11 15.41
C THR A 427 7.43 -13.07 15.10
N PHE A 428 6.49 -13.28 16.03
CA PHE A 428 5.28 -14.07 15.82
C PHE A 428 4.47 -13.51 14.66
N ALA A 429 4.16 -12.22 14.67
CA ALA A 429 3.44 -11.57 13.58
C ALA A 429 4.13 -11.79 12.23
N ARG A 430 5.43 -11.47 12.13
CA ARG A 430 6.20 -11.61 10.88
C ARG A 430 6.21 -13.03 10.34
N LEU A 431 6.53 -14.02 11.18
CA LEU A 431 6.59 -15.42 10.75
C LEU A 431 5.21 -15.98 10.44
N HIS A 432 4.19 -15.60 11.21
CA HIS A 432 2.82 -16.02 10.95
C HIS A 432 2.32 -15.46 9.61
N GLY A 433 2.68 -14.23 9.29
CA GLY A 433 2.38 -13.63 7.99
C GLY A 433 3.10 -14.25 6.81
N ARG A 434 4.35 -14.71 6.98
CA ARG A 434 5.07 -15.49 5.96
C ARG A 434 4.41 -16.85 5.71
N ARG A 435 3.91 -17.48 6.77
CA ARG A 435 3.27 -18.80 6.70
C ARG A 435 1.87 -18.75 6.09
N SER A 436 1.10 -17.73 6.46
CA SER A 436 -0.34 -17.69 6.26
C SER A 436 -0.75 -16.53 5.35
N GLY A 437 -0.28 -15.31 5.62
CA GLY A 437 -0.57 -14.12 4.81
C GLY A 437 -0.74 -12.85 5.64
N PRO A 438 -1.00 -11.70 5.00
CA PRO A 438 -1.12 -10.40 5.67
C PRO A 438 -2.29 -10.29 6.66
N GLU A 439 -3.41 -11.01 6.49
CA GLU A 439 -4.53 -10.95 7.44
C GLU A 439 -4.19 -11.72 8.72
N ALA A 440 -3.62 -12.91 8.56
CA ALA A 440 -2.99 -13.67 9.62
C ALA A 440 -1.87 -12.90 10.34
N MET A 441 -1.13 -12.05 9.63
CA MET A 441 -0.13 -11.16 10.24
C MET A 441 -0.80 -10.12 11.14
N ALA A 442 -1.87 -9.48 10.67
CA ALA A 442 -2.62 -8.49 11.46
C ALA A 442 -3.27 -9.11 12.70
N ALA A 443 -3.84 -10.31 12.57
CA ALA A 443 -4.38 -11.05 13.72
C ALA A 443 -3.29 -11.41 14.74
N ALA A 444 -2.13 -11.87 14.27
CA ALA A 444 -0.99 -12.16 15.14
C ALA A 444 -0.41 -10.90 15.81
N THR A 445 -0.42 -9.77 15.11
CA THR A 445 -0.03 -8.45 15.65
C THR A 445 -1.00 -8.02 16.75
N SER A 446 -2.31 -8.17 16.51
CA SER A 446 -3.34 -7.89 17.52
C SER A 446 -3.14 -8.74 18.77
N LYS A 447 -2.91 -10.05 18.59
CA LYS A 447 -2.61 -10.97 19.70
C LYS A 447 -1.35 -10.60 20.49
N ALA A 448 -0.32 -10.08 19.82
CA ALA A 448 0.88 -9.57 20.48
C ALA A 448 0.55 -8.35 21.35
N MET A 449 -0.24 -7.41 20.83
CA MET A 449 -0.69 -6.22 21.58
C MET A 449 -1.59 -6.59 22.75
N GLU A 450 -2.52 -7.54 22.56
CA GLU A 450 -3.36 -8.11 23.64
C GLU A 450 -2.54 -8.72 24.77
N SER A 451 -1.34 -9.21 24.45
CA SER A 451 -0.39 -9.76 25.43
C SER A 451 0.52 -8.71 26.08
N GLY A 452 0.37 -7.42 25.72
CA GLY A 452 1.18 -6.30 26.22
C GLY A 452 2.34 -5.90 25.31
N GLY A 453 2.32 -6.29 24.03
CA GLY A 453 3.37 -6.00 23.06
C GLY A 453 3.19 -4.61 22.46
N LEU A 454 3.81 -3.61 23.08
CA LEU A 454 3.64 -2.20 22.74
C LEU A 454 4.94 -1.55 22.24
N ALA A 455 5.97 -2.34 21.90
CA ALA A 455 7.17 -1.79 21.28
C ALA A 455 6.81 -1.04 19.98
N PRO A 456 7.47 0.09 19.65
CA PRO A 456 7.13 0.91 18.48
C PRO A 456 7.01 0.11 17.17
N ARG A 457 7.87 -0.90 16.98
CA ARG A 457 7.82 -1.80 15.81
C ARG A 457 6.51 -2.58 15.67
N ILE A 458 5.86 -2.97 16.77
CA ILE A 458 4.57 -3.68 16.76
C ILE A 458 3.45 -2.71 16.41
N MET A 459 3.45 -1.52 17.04
CA MET A 459 2.43 -0.49 16.81
C MET A 459 2.49 0.07 15.38
N GLN A 460 3.71 0.31 14.87
CA GLN A 460 3.93 0.71 13.47
C GLN A 460 3.49 -0.39 12.51
N LEU A 461 3.82 -1.66 12.80
CA LEU A 461 3.36 -2.79 11.99
C LEU A 461 1.84 -2.89 11.95
N GLU A 462 1.16 -2.73 13.10
CA GLU A 462 -0.31 -2.73 13.18
C GLU A 462 -0.90 -1.62 12.29
N THR A 463 -0.37 -0.41 12.40
CA THR A 463 -0.92 0.73 11.66
C THR A 463 -0.67 0.59 10.16
N ARG A 464 0.52 0.14 9.77
CA ARG A 464 0.86 -0.13 8.36
C ARG A 464 0.03 -1.28 7.78
N LEU A 465 -0.17 -2.36 8.54
CA LEU A 465 -1.01 -3.48 8.12
C LEU A 465 -2.46 -3.04 7.95
N ARG A 466 -3.02 -2.28 8.90
CA ARG A 466 -4.39 -1.76 8.79
C ARG A 466 -4.59 -0.96 7.50
N LYS A 467 -3.71 0.02 7.23
CA LYS A 467 -3.75 0.82 6.00
C LYS A 467 -3.55 -0.03 4.75
N SER A 468 -2.57 -0.95 4.76
CA SER A 468 -2.31 -1.87 3.63
C SER A 468 -3.48 -2.82 3.35
N LEU A 469 -4.15 -3.34 4.39
CA LEU A 469 -5.30 -4.23 4.28
C LEU A 469 -6.54 -3.51 3.74
N ALA A 470 -6.72 -2.24 4.11
CA ALA A 470 -7.76 -1.38 3.54
C ALA A 470 -7.51 -1.11 2.04
N GLY A 471 -6.23 -1.03 1.64
CA GLY A 471 -5.82 -0.73 0.27
C GLY A 471 -5.95 0.75 -0.06
N PRO A 472 -5.64 1.15 -1.31
CA PRO A 472 -5.74 2.54 -1.72
C PRO A 472 -7.21 3.00 -1.81
N ALA A 473 -7.48 4.22 -1.36
CA ALA A 473 -8.79 4.87 -1.48
C ALA A 473 -8.85 5.70 -2.78
N GLY A 474 -9.88 5.50 -3.59
CA GLY A 474 -10.10 6.22 -4.84
C GLY A 474 -11.56 6.23 -5.25
N ALA A 475 -11.97 7.18 -6.11
CA ALA A 475 -13.34 7.33 -6.58
C ALA A 475 -13.84 6.12 -7.40
N GLU A 476 -12.93 5.34 -7.98
CA GLU A 476 -13.19 4.11 -8.72
C GLU A 476 -12.33 2.97 -8.14
N SER A 477 -12.51 2.61 -6.86
CA SER A 477 -11.74 1.52 -6.25
C SER A 477 -12.10 0.16 -6.88
N GLY A 478 -11.14 -0.48 -7.54
CA GLY A 478 -11.29 -1.77 -8.21
C GLY A 478 -10.84 -2.93 -7.33
N VAL A 479 -11.53 -4.07 -7.43
CA VAL A 479 -11.19 -5.29 -6.68
C VAL A 479 -11.14 -6.50 -7.61
N PHE A 480 -10.08 -7.28 -7.51
CA PHE A 480 -9.99 -8.61 -8.11
C PHE A 480 -9.70 -9.65 -7.03
N GLN A 481 -10.45 -10.76 -7.08
CA GLN A 481 -10.26 -11.91 -6.20
C GLN A 481 -9.99 -13.14 -7.05
N GLY A 482 -8.71 -13.51 -7.15
CA GLY A 482 -8.25 -14.73 -7.78
C GLY A 482 -8.13 -15.89 -6.79
N ARG A 483 -7.56 -17.00 -7.25
CA ARG A 483 -7.30 -18.18 -6.41
C ARG A 483 -6.10 -17.97 -5.50
N ALA A 484 -5.02 -17.41 -6.05
CA ALA A 484 -3.73 -17.22 -5.41
C ALA A 484 -3.42 -15.75 -5.13
N VAL A 485 -4.20 -14.80 -5.68
CA VAL A 485 -3.99 -13.36 -5.47
C VAL A 485 -5.29 -12.61 -5.15
N ARG A 486 -5.14 -11.49 -4.44
CA ARG A 486 -6.19 -10.48 -4.22
C ARG A 486 -5.61 -9.11 -4.57
N VAL A 487 -6.26 -8.40 -5.49
CA VAL A 487 -5.84 -7.06 -5.91
C VAL A 487 -6.83 -6.02 -5.38
N LEU A 488 -6.29 -4.97 -4.76
CA LEU A 488 -7.02 -3.74 -4.43
C LEU A 488 -6.40 -2.62 -5.26
N SER A 489 -7.19 -1.96 -6.09
CA SER A 489 -6.74 -0.95 -7.05
C SER A 489 -7.37 0.40 -6.77
N ASP A 490 -6.61 1.49 -6.96
CA ASP A 490 -7.16 2.86 -7.02
C ASP A 490 -7.84 3.17 -8.38
N GLY A 491 -7.74 2.25 -9.34
CA GLY A 491 -8.38 2.29 -10.64
C GLY A 491 -9.49 1.25 -10.82
N SER A 492 -10.02 1.17 -12.03
CA SER A 492 -11.24 0.37 -12.32
C SER A 492 -11.10 -1.14 -12.04
N ASN A 493 -12.23 -1.82 -11.86
CA ASN A 493 -12.29 -3.29 -11.75
C ASN A 493 -11.60 -4.03 -12.92
N GLN A 494 -11.64 -3.46 -14.13
CA GLN A 494 -10.94 -4.04 -15.28
C GLN A 494 -9.42 -3.93 -15.12
N SER A 495 -8.94 -2.79 -14.63
CA SER A 495 -7.53 -2.57 -14.31
C SER A 495 -7.04 -3.58 -13.26
N ALA A 496 -7.81 -3.73 -12.18
CA ALA A 496 -7.56 -4.72 -11.13
C ALA A 496 -7.57 -6.17 -11.67
N ALA A 497 -8.51 -6.50 -12.56
CA ALA A 497 -8.61 -7.82 -13.17
C ALA A 497 -7.40 -8.14 -14.06
N ASN A 498 -6.94 -7.20 -14.88
CA ASN A 498 -5.80 -7.43 -15.76
C ASN A 498 -4.50 -7.69 -14.96
N VAL A 499 -4.28 -6.93 -13.89
CA VAL A 499 -3.16 -7.16 -12.94
C VAL A 499 -3.34 -8.50 -12.22
N GLY A 500 -4.55 -8.76 -11.75
CA GLY A 500 -4.92 -9.96 -11.01
C GLY A 500 -4.70 -11.24 -11.81
N GLU A 501 -5.22 -11.31 -13.03
CA GLU A 501 -5.08 -12.47 -13.92
C GLU A 501 -3.62 -12.76 -14.26
N ALA A 502 -2.82 -11.73 -14.53
CA ALA A 502 -1.38 -11.89 -14.79
C ALA A 502 -0.66 -12.52 -13.58
N ALA A 503 -0.96 -12.05 -12.36
CA ALA A 503 -0.35 -12.57 -11.14
C ALA A 503 -0.90 -13.96 -10.73
N ASP A 504 -2.22 -14.20 -10.90
CA ASP A 504 -2.86 -15.47 -10.58
C ASP A 504 -2.38 -16.60 -11.50
N THR A 505 -2.11 -16.27 -12.77
CA THR A 505 -1.60 -17.22 -13.78
C THR A 505 -0.14 -17.61 -13.52
N ILE A 506 0.71 -16.66 -13.11
CA ILE A 506 2.15 -16.94 -12.99
C ILE A 506 2.51 -17.79 -11.76
N ILE A 507 1.75 -17.68 -10.66
CA ILE A 507 2.05 -18.43 -9.42
C ILE A 507 2.05 -19.96 -9.63
N PRO A 508 1.00 -20.58 -10.22
CA PRO A 508 1.02 -22.02 -10.53
C PRO A 508 2.16 -22.42 -11.46
N ILE A 509 2.58 -21.54 -12.37
CA ILE A 509 3.65 -21.80 -13.32
C ILE A 509 5.03 -21.74 -12.65
N MET A 510 5.22 -20.88 -11.65
CA MET A 510 6.47 -20.81 -10.89
C MET A 510 6.68 -22.01 -9.96
N ALA A 511 5.60 -22.59 -9.41
CA ALA A 511 5.69 -23.61 -8.37
C ALA A 511 6.54 -24.85 -8.75
N PRO A 512 6.44 -25.43 -9.97
CA PRO A 512 7.31 -26.54 -10.39
C PRO A 512 8.80 -26.17 -10.49
N TYR A 513 9.12 -24.88 -10.70
CA TYR A 513 10.50 -24.39 -10.84
C TYR A 513 11.13 -24.02 -9.50
N LEU A 514 10.31 -23.80 -8.47
CA LEU A 514 10.69 -23.45 -7.10
C LEU A 514 10.19 -24.54 -6.14
N VAL A 515 10.62 -25.78 -6.39
CA VAL A 515 10.20 -26.96 -5.61
C VAL A 515 10.59 -26.81 -4.14
N GLY A 516 9.62 -27.05 -3.25
CA GLY A 516 9.79 -26.95 -1.80
C GLY A 516 9.40 -25.59 -1.21
N PHE A 517 9.15 -24.58 -2.04
CA PHE A 517 8.49 -23.36 -1.60
C PHE A 517 7.00 -23.63 -1.36
N LEU A 518 6.46 -22.99 -0.32
CA LEU A 518 5.08 -23.17 0.10
C LEU A 518 4.24 -22.01 -0.39
N GLN A 519 3.03 -22.29 -0.86
CA GLN A 519 2.01 -21.26 -1.00
C GLN A 519 1.51 -20.84 0.39
N PRO A 520 1.33 -19.54 0.65
CA PRO A 520 0.63 -19.07 1.84
C PRO A 520 -0.79 -19.62 1.87
N LYS A 521 -1.42 -19.63 3.05
CA LYS A 521 -2.82 -20.04 3.21
C LYS A 521 -3.78 -19.02 2.58
N GLU A 522 -3.42 -17.75 2.64
CA GLU A 522 -4.16 -16.63 2.09
C GLU A 522 -3.62 -16.28 0.68
N PRO A 523 -4.48 -15.70 -0.18
CA PRO A 523 -4.03 -15.11 -1.44
C PRO A 523 -2.98 -14.01 -1.20
N LEU A 524 -2.01 -13.90 -2.11
CA LEU A 524 -1.05 -12.80 -2.13
C LEU A 524 -1.79 -11.47 -2.36
N ARG A 525 -1.59 -10.50 -1.47
CA ARG A 525 -2.17 -9.17 -1.59
C ARG A 525 -1.31 -8.29 -2.50
N ILE A 526 -1.97 -7.66 -3.47
CA ILE A 526 -1.39 -6.70 -4.42
C ILE A 526 -2.17 -5.39 -4.28
N LEU A 527 -1.47 -4.31 -3.97
CA LEU A 527 -2.00 -2.95 -4.04
C LEU A 527 -1.57 -2.35 -5.36
N HIS A 528 -2.55 -2.06 -6.21
CA HIS A 528 -2.36 -1.58 -7.57
C HIS A 528 -2.71 -0.09 -7.65
N PHE A 529 -1.83 0.67 -8.32
CA PHE A 529 -1.97 2.10 -8.51
C PHE A 529 -1.91 2.44 -10.02
N GLU A 530 -2.86 3.22 -10.52
CA GLU A 530 -2.85 3.69 -11.92
C GLU A 530 -1.73 4.70 -12.17
N THR A 531 -1.35 5.48 -11.14
CA THR A 531 -0.30 6.49 -11.24
C THR A 531 0.82 6.28 -10.22
N GLU A 532 2.04 6.69 -10.58
CA GLU A 532 3.16 6.68 -9.64
C GLU A 532 2.95 7.67 -8.48
N SER A 533 2.30 8.81 -8.73
CA SER A 533 1.97 9.78 -7.68
C SER A 533 1.03 9.20 -6.62
N SER A 534 0.02 8.43 -7.03
CA SER A 534 -0.87 7.72 -6.08
C SER A 534 -0.09 6.73 -5.21
N LEU A 535 0.81 5.95 -5.83
CA LEU A 535 1.67 5.01 -5.11
C LEU A 535 2.54 5.75 -4.08
N LYS A 536 3.21 6.83 -4.49
CA LYS A 536 4.08 7.61 -3.60
C LYS A 536 3.30 8.16 -2.42
N ALA A 537 2.16 8.81 -2.66
CA ALA A 537 1.30 9.33 -1.60
C ALA A 537 0.88 8.24 -0.60
N PHE A 538 0.53 7.05 -1.10
CA PHE A 538 0.16 5.92 -0.24
C PHE A 538 1.34 5.41 0.60
N LEU A 539 2.54 5.31 0.01
CA LEU A 539 3.77 4.91 0.73
C LEU A 539 4.15 5.93 1.81
N THR A 540 4.07 7.23 1.50
CA THR A 540 4.27 8.31 2.48
C THR A 540 3.28 8.18 3.65
N GLY A 541 2.00 7.91 3.35
CA GLY A 541 0.98 7.66 4.37
C GLY A 541 1.21 6.41 5.23
N LEU A 542 2.02 5.46 4.75
CA LEU A 542 2.50 4.29 5.52
C LEU A 542 3.80 4.57 6.30
N GLY A 543 4.40 5.75 6.12
CA GLY A 543 5.74 6.05 6.64
C GLY A 543 6.81 5.13 6.06
N LEU A 544 6.69 4.81 4.76
CA LEU A 544 7.64 4.01 4.00
C LEU A 544 8.37 4.88 2.98
N ASP A 545 9.52 4.40 2.50
CA ASP A 545 10.28 5.07 1.43
C ASP A 545 9.46 5.12 0.13
N GLU A 546 9.30 6.32 -0.43
CA GLU A 546 8.56 6.59 -1.67
C GLU A 546 9.18 5.94 -2.91
N GLU A 547 10.42 5.44 -2.81
CA GLU A 547 11.12 4.72 -3.88
C GLU A 547 10.89 3.19 -3.83
N ILE A 548 10.14 2.69 -2.84
CA ILE A 548 9.76 1.28 -2.80
C ILE A 548 8.94 0.91 -4.04
N ARG A 549 9.37 -0.14 -4.74
CA ARG A 549 8.65 -0.74 -5.88
C ARG A 549 8.61 -2.25 -5.68
N GLY A 550 7.43 -2.85 -5.77
CA GLY A 550 7.26 -4.29 -5.69
C GLY A 550 6.95 -4.81 -4.28
N TYR A 551 7.55 -5.95 -3.93
CA TYR A 551 7.18 -6.71 -2.73
C TYR A 551 7.82 -6.14 -1.45
N VAL A 552 7.00 -5.88 -0.43
CA VAL A 552 7.42 -5.44 0.91
C VAL A 552 7.25 -6.59 1.90
N PRO A 553 8.36 -7.23 2.36
CA PRO A 553 8.31 -8.37 3.27
C PRO A 553 7.64 -8.08 4.62
N GLU A 554 7.81 -6.85 5.13
CA GLU A 554 7.23 -6.41 6.40
C GLU A 554 5.69 -6.47 6.38
N LEU A 555 5.07 -6.20 5.23
CA LEU A 555 3.61 -6.17 5.08
C LEU A 555 3.04 -7.36 4.31
N ARG A 556 3.91 -8.28 3.84
CA ARG A 556 3.54 -9.39 2.93
C ARG A 556 2.68 -8.92 1.74
N THR A 557 2.96 -7.73 1.24
CA THR A 557 2.14 -7.04 0.25
C THR A 557 2.99 -6.59 -0.93
N VAL A 558 2.47 -6.73 -2.15
CA VAL A 558 3.08 -6.21 -3.38
C VAL A 558 2.49 -4.84 -3.69
N PHE A 559 3.35 -3.83 -3.86
CA PHE A 559 2.99 -2.51 -4.35
C PHE A 559 3.35 -2.41 -5.83
N TYR A 560 2.34 -2.20 -6.68
CA TYR A 560 2.52 -2.18 -8.12
C TYR A 560 1.84 -0.94 -8.72
N HIS A 561 2.57 -0.20 -9.55
CA HIS A 561 1.99 0.88 -10.35
C HIS A 561 2.14 0.56 -11.85
N GLY A 562 1.11 0.89 -12.62
CA GLY A 562 1.10 0.72 -14.07
C GLY A 562 -0.31 0.69 -14.64
N GLU A 563 -0.45 1.11 -15.90
CA GLU A 563 -1.70 0.97 -16.64
C GLU A 563 -2.00 -0.54 -16.70
N GLY A 564 -3.13 -0.99 -16.13
CA GLY A 564 -3.55 -2.39 -16.13
C GLY A 564 -3.92 -2.85 -17.54
N VAL A 565 -3.06 -2.67 -18.53
CA VAL A 565 -3.24 -3.07 -19.92
C VAL A 565 -2.95 -4.57 -20.02
N PRO A 566 -3.78 -5.35 -20.74
CA PRO A 566 -3.50 -6.76 -20.99
C PRO A 566 -2.13 -6.92 -21.65
N GLY A 567 -1.21 -7.63 -21.01
CA GLY A 567 0.13 -7.79 -21.53
C GLY A 567 1.15 -8.25 -20.51
N ARG A 568 2.42 -8.00 -20.82
CA ARG A 568 3.54 -8.43 -19.99
C ARG A 568 3.75 -7.44 -18.85
N HIS A 569 3.73 -7.93 -17.62
CA HIS A 569 4.04 -7.13 -16.42
C HIS A 569 5.33 -7.62 -15.72
N PRO A 570 6.54 -7.40 -16.28
CA PRO A 570 7.78 -7.93 -15.71
C PRO A 570 8.00 -7.51 -14.24
N ARG A 571 7.73 -6.24 -13.90
CA ARG A 571 7.87 -5.72 -12.53
C ARG A 571 6.89 -6.39 -11.55
N LEU A 572 5.66 -6.67 -12.00
CA LEU A 572 4.68 -7.40 -11.18
C LEU A 572 5.13 -8.84 -10.95
N ILE A 573 5.55 -9.53 -12.01
CA ILE A 573 6.00 -10.92 -11.93
C ILE A 573 7.24 -11.05 -11.04
N ASP A 574 8.19 -10.12 -11.16
CA ASP A 574 9.36 -10.03 -10.28
C ASP A 574 8.92 -9.95 -8.80
N ALA A 575 8.02 -9.02 -8.46
CA ALA A 575 7.53 -8.84 -7.11
C ALA A 575 6.76 -10.07 -6.60
N VAL A 576 5.91 -10.69 -7.43
CA VAL A 576 5.17 -11.90 -7.11
C VAL A 576 6.13 -13.08 -6.87
N CYS A 577 7.20 -13.20 -7.64
CA CYS A 577 8.24 -14.20 -7.44
C CYS A 577 8.95 -14.04 -6.09
N ARG A 578 9.32 -12.80 -5.72
CA ARG A 578 9.91 -12.51 -4.40
C ARG A 578 8.94 -12.85 -3.27
N ALA A 579 7.68 -12.46 -3.39
CA ALA A 579 6.65 -12.75 -2.40
C ALA A 579 6.45 -14.26 -2.18
N PHE A 580 6.54 -15.02 -3.28
CA PHE A 580 6.47 -16.48 -3.28
C PHE A 580 7.70 -17.13 -2.65
N MET A 581 8.91 -16.66 -2.95
CA MET A 581 10.13 -17.16 -2.31
C MET A 581 10.18 -16.86 -0.81
N ASP A 582 9.69 -15.69 -0.41
CA ASP A 582 9.76 -15.19 0.96
C ASP A 582 8.90 -15.98 1.98
N THR A 583 8.13 -16.97 1.52
CA THR A 583 7.40 -17.91 2.39
C THR A 583 8.34 -18.89 3.10
N CYS A 584 9.46 -19.24 2.46
CA CYS A 584 10.35 -20.29 2.92
C CYS A 584 11.79 -19.84 3.15
N ILE A 585 12.25 -18.78 2.49
CA ILE A 585 13.56 -18.17 2.73
C ILE A 585 13.37 -16.70 3.12
N ASP A 586 14.34 -16.11 3.80
CA ASP A 586 14.35 -14.67 4.00
C ASP A 586 14.93 -13.99 2.76
N VAL A 587 14.08 -13.44 1.89
CA VAL A 587 14.57 -12.83 0.63
C VAL A 587 15.43 -11.60 0.84
N THR A 588 15.40 -11.00 2.05
CA THR A 588 16.25 -9.85 2.40
C THR A 588 17.67 -10.26 2.76
N ARG A 589 17.91 -11.55 3.04
CA ARG A 589 19.20 -12.10 3.48
C ARG A 589 19.73 -13.22 2.56
N ALA A 590 18.86 -13.77 1.72
CA ALA A 590 19.22 -14.74 0.71
C ALA A 590 20.20 -14.13 -0.32
N PRO A 591 21.07 -14.93 -0.94
CA PRO A 591 22.04 -14.44 -1.93
C PRO A 591 21.35 -13.71 -3.08
N ARG A 592 21.87 -12.53 -3.43
CA ARG A 592 21.20 -11.62 -4.36
C ARG A 592 21.08 -12.21 -5.75
N TRP A 593 22.14 -12.86 -6.24
CA TRP A 593 22.15 -13.54 -7.54
C TRP A 593 20.99 -14.55 -7.67
N PHE A 594 20.62 -15.22 -6.57
CA PHE A 594 19.59 -16.24 -6.56
C PHE A 594 18.20 -15.61 -6.58
N VAL A 595 17.94 -14.63 -5.71
CA VAL A 595 16.64 -13.94 -5.63
C VAL A 595 16.38 -13.14 -6.90
N GLU A 596 17.33 -12.27 -7.29
CA GLU A 596 17.23 -11.44 -8.49
C GLU A 596 17.20 -12.30 -9.76
N GLY A 597 18.07 -13.32 -9.84
CA GLY A 597 18.15 -14.19 -11.01
C GLY A 597 16.86 -14.96 -11.27
N ASN A 598 16.22 -15.49 -10.22
CA ASN A 598 14.91 -16.15 -10.36
C ASN A 598 13.81 -15.15 -10.70
N ALA A 599 13.74 -14.02 -9.99
CA ALA A 599 12.71 -13.03 -10.23
C ALA A 599 12.78 -12.47 -11.67
N ALA A 600 13.99 -12.14 -12.14
CA ALA A 600 14.24 -11.71 -13.51
C ALA A 600 13.93 -12.82 -14.54
N PHE A 601 14.25 -14.09 -14.24
CA PHE A 601 13.95 -15.21 -15.12
C PHE A 601 12.45 -15.32 -15.40
N PHE A 602 11.59 -15.27 -14.36
CA PHE A 602 10.14 -15.35 -14.56
C PHE A 602 9.59 -14.07 -15.17
N ALA A 603 10.04 -12.90 -14.72
CA ALA A 603 9.63 -11.60 -15.25
C ALA A 603 9.87 -11.48 -16.77
N TRP A 604 10.96 -12.09 -17.25
CA TRP A 604 11.34 -12.15 -18.66
C TRP A 604 11.05 -13.49 -19.33
N SER A 605 10.21 -14.34 -18.75
CA SER A 605 9.65 -15.47 -19.49
C SER A 605 8.31 -15.10 -20.15
N ARG A 606 7.85 -15.92 -21.09
CA ARG A 606 6.49 -15.86 -21.66
C ARG A 606 5.81 -17.21 -21.48
N ILE A 607 4.49 -17.22 -21.51
CA ILE A 607 3.69 -18.44 -21.53
C ILE A 607 3.29 -18.67 -22.99
N ASN A 608 3.58 -19.85 -23.54
CA ASN A 608 3.11 -20.21 -24.88
C ASN A 608 1.66 -20.74 -24.85
N ASP A 609 1.10 -21.04 -26.03
CA ASP A 609 -0.28 -21.53 -26.15
C ASP A 609 -0.54 -22.86 -25.42
N ASP A 610 0.51 -23.66 -25.19
CA ASP A 610 0.45 -24.92 -24.43
C ASP A 610 0.52 -24.69 -22.90
N GLY A 611 0.60 -23.45 -22.44
CA GLY A 611 0.74 -23.11 -21.02
C GLY A 611 2.15 -23.33 -20.46
N ALA A 612 3.14 -23.60 -21.31
CA ALA A 612 4.53 -23.81 -20.92
C ALA A 612 5.29 -22.48 -20.81
N LEU A 613 6.17 -22.40 -19.82
CA LEU A 613 7.06 -21.26 -19.62
C LEU A 613 8.20 -21.32 -20.66
N VAL A 614 8.25 -20.33 -21.55
CA VAL A 614 9.31 -20.14 -22.52
C VAL A 614 10.20 -19.00 -22.06
N ALA A 615 11.43 -19.31 -21.70
CA ALA A 615 12.42 -18.31 -21.31
C ALA A 615 12.71 -17.36 -22.49
N GLN A 616 12.86 -16.06 -22.21
CA GLN A 616 13.25 -15.06 -23.21
C GLN A 616 14.54 -14.36 -22.80
N VAL A 617 15.15 -13.72 -23.79
CA VAL A 617 16.29 -12.82 -23.59
C VAL A 617 15.86 -11.64 -22.72
N HIS A 618 16.64 -11.34 -21.68
CA HIS A 618 16.42 -10.17 -20.84
C HIS A 618 17.16 -8.97 -21.43
N HIS A 619 16.50 -8.23 -22.31
CA HIS A 619 17.13 -7.17 -23.10
C HIS A 619 17.94 -6.17 -22.26
N PRO A 620 17.45 -5.61 -21.13
CA PRO A 620 18.26 -4.70 -20.31
C PRO A 620 19.56 -5.30 -19.76
N PHE A 621 19.54 -6.55 -19.29
CA PHE A 621 20.73 -7.22 -18.76
C PHE A 621 21.69 -7.61 -19.88
N CYS A 622 21.19 -8.06 -21.02
CA CYS A 622 22.02 -8.30 -22.19
C CYS A 622 22.66 -7.00 -22.69
N ALA A 623 21.94 -5.88 -22.66
CA ALA A 623 22.49 -4.57 -23.02
C ALA A 623 23.65 -4.18 -22.08
N GLU A 624 23.51 -4.37 -20.78
CA GLU A 624 24.62 -4.11 -19.85
C GLU A 624 25.79 -5.07 -20.05
N MET A 625 25.52 -6.36 -20.25
CA MET A 625 26.57 -7.34 -20.47
C MET A 625 27.37 -7.12 -21.76
N ARG A 626 26.85 -6.34 -22.74
CA ARG A 626 27.59 -5.94 -23.96
C ARG A 626 28.81 -5.09 -23.68
N GLY A 627 28.81 -4.31 -22.58
CA GLY A 627 29.99 -3.52 -22.20
C GLY A 627 31.22 -4.38 -21.85
N ASN A 628 31.02 -5.68 -21.62
CA ASN A 628 32.07 -6.63 -21.28
C ASN A 628 31.70 -8.05 -21.81
N GLU A 629 31.70 -8.25 -23.13
CA GLU A 629 31.21 -9.51 -23.74
C GLU A 629 32.09 -10.73 -23.44
N GLU A 630 33.37 -10.50 -23.19
CA GLU A 630 34.40 -11.54 -23.06
C GLU A 630 34.68 -11.93 -21.60
N LEU A 631 34.35 -11.07 -20.63
CA LEU A 631 34.65 -11.29 -19.22
C LEU A 631 33.40 -11.18 -18.35
N PHE A 632 33.32 -12.02 -17.34
CA PHE A 632 32.42 -11.81 -16.22
C PHE A 632 32.90 -10.63 -15.38
N PHE A 633 31.97 -9.83 -14.88
CA PHE A 633 32.26 -8.89 -13.83
C PHE A 633 32.66 -9.66 -12.56
N THR A 634 31.95 -10.75 -12.26
CA THR A 634 32.32 -11.68 -11.21
C THR A 634 32.15 -13.12 -11.70
N GLN A 635 33.19 -13.96 -11.59
CA GLN A 635 33.07 -15.36 -12.04
C GLN A 635 31.92 -16.06 -11.30
N PRO A 636 31.18 -17.01 -11.92
CA PRO A 636 30.00 -17.61 -11.29
C PRO A 636 30.24 -18.13 -9.87
N HIS A 637 31.38 -18.77 -9.63
CA HIS A 637 31.76 -19.27 -8.30
C HIS A 637 32.04 -18.15 -7.28
N GLN A 638 32.60 -17.03 -7.72
CA GLN A 638 32.84 -15.85 -6.88
C GLN A 638 31.51 -15.18 -6.55
N MET A 639 30.64 -14.98 -7.56
CA MET A 639 29.33 -14.33 -7.41
C MET A 639 28.48 -15.05 -6.36
N MET A 640 28.42 -16.38 -6.43
CA MET A 640 27.64 -17.20 -5.50
C MET A 640 28.13 -17.13 -4.05
N GLN A 641 29.35 -16.65 -3.83
CA GLN A 641 30.02 -16.58 -2.52
C GLN A 641 30.25 -15.14 -2.04
N LEU A 642 29.86 -14.13 -2.83
CA LEU A 642 30.00 -12.73 -2.45
C LEU A 642 29.30 -12.47 -1.12
N PRO A 643 29.92 -11.69 -0.21
CA PRO A 643 29.21 -11.19 0.97
C PRO A 643 28.18 -10.12 0.57
N PRO A 644 27.13 -9.89 1.40
CA PRO A 644 26.04 -8.95 1.07
C PRO A 644 26.47 -7.54 0.66
N TRP A 645 27.53 -7.00 1.23
CA TRP A 645 28.02 -5.66 0.89
C TRP A 645 28.62 -5.54 -0.50
N GLU A 646 29.37 -6.57 -0.91
CA GLU A 646 29.95 -6.62 -2.24
C GLU A 646 28.85 -6.85 -3.28
N GLU A 647 27.82 -7.65 -2.93
CA GLU A 647 26.60 -7.77 -3.76
C GLU A 647 25.90 -6.42 -3.94
N ASN A 648 25.91 -5.53 -2.94
CA ASN A 648 25.30 -4.21 -3.01
C ASN A 648 26.11 -3.21 -3.85
N LYS A 649 27.46 -3.22 -3.72
CA LYS A 649 28.34 -2.40 -4.57
C LYS A 649 28.17 -2.74 -6.05
N HIS A 650 27.83 -3.99 -6.37
CA HIS A 650 27.71 -4.50 -7.74
C HIS A 650 26.31 -5.02 -8.09
N ALA A 651 25.29 -4.41 -7.47
CA ALA A 651 23.88 -4.81 -7.54
C ALA A 651 23.38 -5.20 -8.94
N ILE A 652 23.59 -4.33 -9.93
CA ILE A 652 23.10 -4.54 -11.30
C ILE A 652 23.83 -5.70 -12.00
N TRP A 653 25.14 -5.82 -11.78
CA TRP A 653 25.95 -6.89 -12.36
C TRP A 653 25.61 -8.25 -11.75
N VAL A 654 25.47 -8.31 -10.43
CA VAL A 654 25.05 -9.52 -9.71
C VAL A 654 23.65 -9.97 -10.15
N ALA A 655 22.73 -9.03 -10.39
CA ALA A 655 21.40 -9.35 -10.93
C ALA A 655 21.47 -9.87 -12.38
N ALA A 656 22.25 -9.22 -13.25
CA ALA A 656 22.40 -9.63 -14.65
C ALA A 656 23.07 -11.00 -14.81
N GLU A 657 24.16 -11.23 -14.08
CA GLU A 657 24.89 -12.50 -14.09
C GLU A 657 24.12 -13.60 -13.35
N GLY A 658 23.37 -13.24 -12.29
CA GLY A 658 22.42 -14.13 -11.62
C GLY A 658 21.30 -14.59 -12.54
N TRP A 659 20.70 -13.68 -13.31
CA TRP A 659 19.71 -14.02 -14.34
C TRP A 659 20.31 -14.96 -15.39
N LEU A 660 21.50 -14.65 -15.90
CA LEU A 660 22.17 -15.48 -16.90
C LEU A 660 22.39 -16.91 -16.37
N LEU A 661 22.85 -17.05 -15.12
CA LEU A 661 23.09 -18.34 -14.49
C LEU A 661 21.79 -19.13 -14.29
N VAL A 662 20.74 -18.51 -13.76
CA VAL A 662 19.43 -19.14 -13.60
C VAL A 662 18.85 -19.55 -14.96
N HIS A 663 18.95 -18.66 -15.96
CA HIS A 663 18.47 -18.91 -17.31
C HIS A 663 19.23 -20.08 -17.96
N TYR A 664 20.55 -20.11 -17.84
CA TYR A 664 21.39 -21.23 -18.30
C TYR A 664 20.98 -22.54 -17.62
N LEU A 665 20.98 -22.57 -16.27
CA LEU A 665 20.71 -23.80 -15.52
C LEU A 665 19.31 -24.35 -15.82
N ARG A 666 18.29 -23.49 -15.95
CA ARG A 666 16.90 -23.95 -16.21
C ARG A 666 16.68 -24.45 -17.63
N ASN A 667 17.41 -23.91 -18.61
CA ASN A 667 17.25 -24.25 -20.02
C ASN A 667 18.34 -25.20 -20.53
N HIS A 668 19.27 -25.64 -19.68
CA HIS A 668 20.34 -26.52 -20.09
C HIS A 668 19.79 -27.87 -20.58
N PRO A 669 20.29 -28.46 -21.68
CA PRO A 669 19.80 -29.74 -22.20
C PRO A 669 20.13 -30.92 -21.27
N ASP A 670 21.24 -30.86 -20.55
CA ASP A 670 21.61 -31.87 -19.56
C ASP A 670 20.81 -31.71 -18.24
N ALA A 671 20.16 -32.80 -17.82
CA ALA A 671 19.38 -32.86 -16.59
C ALA A 671 20.23 -32.64 -15.33
N ASP A 672 21.49 -33.09 -15.33
CA ASP A 672 22.37 -32.92 -14.18
C ASP A 672 22.67 -31.45 -13.92
N ARG A 673 22.86 -30.66 -15.00
CA ARG A 673 22.99 -29.20 -14.90
C ARG A 673 21.71 -28.53 -14.41
N ARG A 674 20.53 -28.96 -14.90
CA ARG A 674 19.24 -28.47 -14.38
C ARG A 674 19.07 -28.76 -12.88
N ASN A 675 19.53 -29.91 -12.43
CA ASN A 675 19.40 -30.35 -11.04
C ASN A 675 20.31 -29.60 -10.05
N LEU A 676 21.37 -28.91 -10.51
CA LEU A 676 22.23 -28.09 -9.64
C LEU A 676 21.42 -27.00 -8.92
N LEU A 677 20.53 -26.32 -9.65
CA LEU A 677 19.69 -25.26 -9.07
C LEU A 677 18.68 -25.84 -8.07
N ALA A 678 18.12 -27.02 -8.35
CA ALA A 678 17.22 -27.70 -7.43
C ALA A 678 17.94 -28.11 -6.14
N GLY A 679 19.17 -28.64 -6.24
CA GLY A 679 20.02 -28.95 -5.09
C GLY A 679 20.32 -27.70 -4.26
N TYR A 680 20.67 -26.60 -4.93
CA TYR A 680 20.91 -25.30 -4.29
C TYR A 680 19.67 -24.81 -3.50
N ILE A 681 18.49 -24.88 -4.10
CA ILE A 681 17.21 -24.53 -3.46
C ILE A 681 16.98 -25.38 -2.21
N GLN A 682 17.14 -26.71 -2.30
CA GLN A 682 16.90 -27.61 -1.18
C GLN A 682 17.81 -27.33 0.02
N SER A 683 19.07 -26.99 -0.24
CA SER A 683 20.03 -26.61 0.79
C SER A 683 19.69 -25.25 1.43
N LEU A 684 19.29 -24.25 0.65
CA LEU A 684 18.81 -22.97 1.20
C LEU A 684 17.55 -23.15 2.06
N LEU A 685 16.61 -23.99 1.63
CA LEU A 685 15.39 -24.31 2.39
C LEU A 685 15.66 -25.02 3.73
N ARG A 686 16.89 -25.51 3.95
CA ARG A 686 17.37 -26.10 5.21
C ARG A 686 18.16 -25.10 6.07
N GLY A 687 18.26 -23.85 5.63
CA GLY A 687 18.97 -22.78 6.34
C GLY A 687 20.50 -22.88 6.27
N GLN A 688 21.05 -23.65 5.32
CA GLN A 688 22.50 -23.76 5.16
C GLN A 688 23.12 -22.47 4.60
N ASP A 689 24.37 -22.19 4.96
CA ASP A 689 25.07 -21.01 4.45
C ASP A 689 25.48 -21.13 2.98
N ARG A 690 25.55 -19.99 2.29
CA ARG A 690 25.81 -19.91 0.85
C ARG A 690 27.11 -20.59 0.41
N ARG A 691 28.16 -20.60 1.23
CA ARG A 691 29.44 -21.26 0.90
C ARG A 691 29.30 -22.77 0.98
N THR A 692 28.68 -23.28 2.04
CA THR A 692 28.37 -24.71 2.16
C THR A 692 27.44 -25.18 1.05
N VAL A 693 26.40 -24.41 0.72
CA VAL A 693 25.48 -24.76 -0.37
C VAL A 693 26.22 -24.80 -1.72
N TYR A 694 27.07 -23.81 -1.99
CA TYR A 694 27.92 -23.80 -3.18
C TYR A 694 28.81 -25.05 -3.23
N GLN A 695 29.49 -25.38 -2.13
CA GLN A 695 30.35 -26.56 -2.05
C GLN A 695 29.60 -27.86 -2.36
N GLN A 696 28.41 -28.03 -1.78
CA GLN A 696 27.60 -29.24 -1.98
C GLN A 696 26.97 -29.33 -3.38
N SER A 697 26.55 -28.18 -3.93
CA SER A 697 25.79 -28.17 -5.18
C SER A 697 26.66 -28.03 -6.42
N PHE A 698 27.81 -27.34 -6.34
CA PHE A 698 28.60 -26.94 -7.51
C PHE A 698 30.07 -27.41 -7.49
N ASN A 699 30.68 -27.68 -6.34
CA ASN A 699 32.14 -27.85 -6.24
C ASN A 699 32.66 -29.21 -6.77
N GLU A 700 31.96 -30.32 -6.51
CA GLU A 700 32.44 -31.67 -6.92
C GLU A 700 32.06 -32.09 -8.34
N LYS A 701 31.09 -31.43 -8.98
CA LYS A 701 30.52 -31.87 -10.28
C LYS A 701 30.84 -30.97 -11.48
N VAL A 702 31.36 -29.75 -11.24
CA VAL A 702 31.26 -28.66 -12.25
C VAL A 702 32.44 -27.66 -12.23
N GLY A 703 33.31 -27.69 -11.21
CA GLY A 703 34.21 -26.59 -10.84
C GLY A 703 35.20 -26.07 -11.89
N GLY A 704 35.43 -26.77 -13.00
CA GLY A 704 36.31 -26.32 -14.09
C GLY A 704 35.58 -25.77 -15.34
N GLU A 705 34.41 -26.32 -15.68
CA GLU A 705 33.81 -26.13 -17.02
C GLU A 705 32.73 -25.04 -17.06
N LEU A 706 31.99 -24.84 -15.97
CA LEU A 706 30.87 -23.88 -15.91
C LEU A 706 31.25 -22.44 -16.27
N PRO A 707 32.41 -21.88 -15.85
CA PRO A 707 32.78 -20.54 -16.28
C PRO A 707 32.90 -20.40 -17.80
N GLY A 708 33.46 -21.41 -18.47
CA GLY A 708 33.58 -21.44 -19.94
C GLY A 708 32.22 -21.57 -20.62
N GLU A 709 31.41 -22.53 -20.19
CA GLU A 709 30.06 -22.74 -20.72
C GLU A 709 29.17 -21.51 -20.54
N MET A 710 29.28 -20.84 -19.40
CA MET A 710 28.55 -19.60 -19.10
C MET A 710 29.03 -18.45 -19.99
N ALA A 711 30.33 -18.35 -20.29
CA ALA A 711 30.86 -17.32 -21.18
C ALA A 711 30.31 -17.49 -22.60
N ASP A 712 30.28 -18.73 -23.11
CA ASP A 712 29.70 -19.04 -24.41
C ASP A 712 28.19 -18.76 -24.42
N TYR A 713 27.49 -19.10 -23.34
CA TYR A 713 26.07 -18.83 -23.19
C TYR A 713 25.76 -17.33 -23.13
N ARG A 714 26.61 -16.53 -22.48
CA ARG A 714 26.52 -15.06 -22.47
C ARG A 714 26.58 -14.49 -23.88
N LYS A 715 27.57 -14.92 -24.67
CA LYS A 715 27.74 -14.52 -26.08
C LYS A 715 26.49 -14.85 -26.89
N GLU A 716 25.94 -16.05 -26.68
CA GLU A 716 24.71 -16.48 -27.34
C GLU A 716 23.49 -15.62 -26.96
N MET A 717 23.30 -15.29 -25.68
CA MET A 717 22.21 -14.40 -25.25
C MET A 717 22.35 -12.98 -25.81
N ILE A 718 23.58 -12.45 -25.83
CA ILE A 718 23.87 -11.13 -26.42
C ILE A 718 23.62 -11.14 -27.93
N ARG A 719 24.00 -12.21 -28.63
CA ARG A 719 23.71 -12.39 -30.07
C ARG A 719 22.21 -12.38 -30.32
N LYS A 720 21.43 -13.19 -29.59
CA LYS A 720 19.96 -13.18 -29.69
C LYS A 720 19.35 -11.82 -29.38
N HIS A 721 19.90 -11.11 -28.39
CA HIS A 721 19.47 -9.74 -28.09
C HIS A 721 19.68 -8.81 -29.29
N ARG A 722 20.81 -8.89 -30.02
CA ARG A 722 21.04 -8.08 -31.23
C ARG A 722 20.02 -8.43 -32.32
N GLU A 723 19.85 -9.72 -32.61
CA GLU A 723 18.92 -10.19 -33.64
C GLU A 723 17.47 -9.76 -33.42
N GLN A 724 17.02 -9.72 -32.16
CA GLN A 724 15.66 -9.29 -31.80
C GLN A 724 15.47 -7.76 -31.78
N MET A 725 16.55 -6.98 -31.69
CA MET A 725 16.48 -5.51 -31.74
C MET A 725 16.57 -4.98 -33.18
N ASP A 726 17.19 -5.75 -34.08
CA ASP A 726 17.34 -5.41 -35.49
C ASP A 726 16.13 -5.86 -36.35
N SER A 727 15.29 -6.77 -35.81
CA SER A 727 14.02 -7.23 -36.39
C SER A 727 12.84 -6.38 -35.94
#